data_AF-A0A8K0LVF2-F1
#
_entry.id   AF-A0A8K0LVF2-F1
#
_cell.length_a   1.000
_cell.length_b   1.000
_cell.length_c   1.000
_cell.angle_alpha   90.00
_cell.angle_beta   90.00
_cell.angle_gamma   90.00
#
_symmetry.space_group_name_H-M   'P 1'
#
loop_
_entity.id
_entity.type
_entity.pdbx_description
1 polymer ?
#
loop_
_entity_poly.entity_id
_entity_poly.type
_entity_poly.pdbx_seq_one_letter_code
_entity_poly.pdbx_strand_id
1 'polypeptide(L)'
;MPGYTSSEGSEDSHRPPKQTPKKISERNQKHKRTKKMLPQESINRIWRRFSRHQFNKALAIIPFDPVPPPVNTGRSNRLLSEDYGRAAAECRLKVEKIDRECKRVNMRYRDPYWDLDWDFKHEKGHCLNTLGQQKFELSDTSLLSSKDRVPKVVKRVHGIFENPTFMKNINGGDVKQGNLSDCWLMAGLIALANIPTSLKRICVAYNLEVGIYGFVFCRDGEWIYSIIDDKLYLKSPCWDSPSRSEIFCNKLALFFAQCKDQNETWIPLIEKAYAKAHGDYASLAGGWVGEGLEDLSGGVTTALFTSDILDRDELWNKEMSKVNKDFLFGTSTGYLENGYGERDGIAEGHAYIVPEARTLKSGQRLVKLRNPWADIRKGIWEGPWSDGSKEWAKEIQEKLGHKFGSDSVFWISYQDLMRKYSHLDRTRLFRDNDWRCFSQLDGRYFNGLHGQYSFRLHFRLHHRDSPVAGDYIARSHGNYLMNRSVSVEIPDISPGTYVVYLKVTGERDLSKQPAEEVARHECMERFENDKLAQVAYAYDLAHRKALVQMSKVAKLRQEESLRNASKSRREERRRLWVKRHAKRHAIKMQKKKDAEKKQRRRETSKAEPSLLDKECRGEGVSEVGEKKGGLTQARVEKKERGNDDQKSVSSMPSSKLEEQNNTSGAVLKEIMQSQHKAVKLSGSPSETYQRRWYTQRNRHLYNELYRPILGPNKKRIVSV
;
A
#
# COMPACT_ATOMS: atom_id res chain seq x y z
N MET A 1 -32.81 -36.21 -47.37
CA MET A 1 -34.13 -36.65 -47.84
C MET A 1 -35.18 -35.68 -47.31
N PRO A 2 -36.08 -35.14 -48.16
CA PRO A 2 -37.07 -34.11 -47.80
C PRO A 2 -38.49 -34.66 -47.58
N GLY A 3 -39.40 -33.78 -47.11
CA GLY A 3 -40.84 -34.01 -46.88
C GLY A 3 -41.35 -33.05 -45.78
N TYR A 4 -42.33 -32.13 -45.91
CA TYR A 4 -43.41 -31.93 -46.88
C TYR A 4 -44.38 -33.13 -46.99
N THR A 5 -45.71 -33.02 -46.82
CA THR A 5 -46.59 -31.93 -46.30
C THR A 5 -48.02 -32.47 -46.10
N SER A 6 -48.83 -31.85 -45.23
CA SER A 6 -50.33 -31.83 -45.32
C SER A 6 -51.07 -33.19 -45.19
N SER A 7 -52.40 -33.27 -45.03
CA SER A 7 -53.45 -32.34 -44.53
C SER A 7 -54.70 -33.13 -44.09
N GLU A 8 -55.67 -32.45 -43.46
CA GLU A 8 -57.09 -32.87 -43.24
C GLU A 8 -57.37 -34.14 -42.39
N GLY A 9 -58.53 -34.30 -41.75
CA GLY A 9 -59.62 -33.34 -41.52
C GLY A 9 -60.85 -34.00 -40.84
N SER A 10 -61.65 -33.22 -40.10
CA SER A 10 -63.07 -33.52 -39.80
C SER A 10 -63.76 -32.35 -39.07
N GLU A 11 -64.98 -32.08 -39.49
CA GLU A 11 -65.98 -31.24 -38.81
C GLU A 11 -66.84 -32.18 -37.89
N ASP A 12 -67.83 -31.77 -37.08
CA ASP A 12 -68.65 -30.56 -37.09
C ASP A 12 -69.23 -30.19 -35.70
N SER A 13 -69.85 -29.00 -35.66
CA SER A 13 -70.75 -28.33 -34.71
C SER A 13 -71.39 -29.07 -33.50
N HIS A 14 -71.52 -28.34 -32.38
CA HIS A 14 -72.83 -27.90 -31.81
C HIS A 14 -72.66 -26.86 -30.67
N ARG A 15 -73.66 -25.99 -30.44
CA ARG A 15 -73.60 -24.81 -29.54
C ARG A 15 -74.99 -24.16 -29.33
N PRO A 16 -75.21 -23.25 -28.34
CA PRO A 16 -74.90 -23.23 -26.90
C PRO A 16 -76.19 -23.53 -26.05
N PRO A 17 -76.26 -23.15 -24.76
CA PRO A 17 -76.99 -21.90 -24.47
C PRO A 17 -76.29 -20.96 -23.47
N LYS A 18 -76.74 -19.69 -23.40
CA LYS A 18 -76.34 -18.70 -22.38
C LYS A 18 -77.51 -18.39 -21.45
N GLN A 19 -77.28 -18.36 -20.14
CA GLN A 19 -78.02 -17.49 -19.23
C GLN A 19 -77.09 -16.89 -18.14
N THR A 20 -77.38 -15.65 -17.80
CA THR A 20 -76.88 -14.82 -16.69
C THR A 20 -78.08 -13.93 -16.27
N PRO A 21 -78.17 -13.33 -15.05
CA PRO A 21 -77.04 -12.90 -14.22
C PRO A 21 -77.19 -13.03 -12.69
N LYS A 22 -76.09 -12.73 -11.96
CA LYS A 22 -76.11 -11.95 -10.72
C LYS A 22 -74.71 -11.34 -10.45
N LYS A 23 -74.66 -10.07 -10.06
CA LYS A 23 -73.42 -9.32 -9.78
C LYS A 23 -73.07 -9.41 -8.29
N ILE A 24 -71.87 -9.86 -7.94
CA ILE A 24 -71.21 -9.53 -6.65
C ILE A 24 -69.74 -9.17 -6.92
N SER A 25 -69.27 -8.14 -6.22
CA SER A 25 -67.97 -7.44 -6.27
C SER A 25 -66.77 -8.10 -6.98
N GLU A 26 -66.13 -7.36 -7.88
CA GLU A 26 -64.77 -7.66 -8.37
C GLU A 26 -63.71 -7.47 -7.27
N ARG A 27 -62.67 -8.32 -7.28
CA ARG A 27 -61.33 -7.97 -6.76
C ARG A 27 -60.24 -8.47 -7.72
N ASN A 28 -59.99 -7.66 -8.75
CA ASN A 28 -59.02 -7.92 -9.83
C ASN A 28 -57.55 -7.89 -9.32
N GLN A 29 -57.05 -8.97 -8.71
CA GLN A 29 -55.61 -9.17 -8.50
C GLN A 29 -54.94 -9.77 -9.75
N LYS A 30 -54.76 -8.94 -10.79
CA LYS A 30 -53.87 -9.28 -11.90
C LYS A 30 -52.43 -9.35 -11.37
N HIS A 31 -51.89 -10.56 -11.20
CA HIS A 31 -50.46 -10.76 -11.02
C HIS A 31 -49.71 -10.17 -12.21
N LYS A 32 -49.15 -8.96 -12.05
CA LYS A 32 -48.18 -8.42 -13.00
C LYS A 32 -46.97 -9.35 -13.00
N ARG A 33 -46.85 -10.19 -14.04
CA ARG A 33 -45.60 -10.86 -14.39
C ARG A 33 -44.50 -9.79 -14.44
N THR A 34 -43.65 -9.76 -13.43
CA THR A 34 -42.49 -8.87 -13.42
C THR A 34 -41.60 -9.28 -14.60
N LYS A 35 -41.49 -8.43 -15.62
CA LYS A 35 -40.50 -8.62 -16.70
C LYS A 35 -39.16 -8.88 -16.01
N LYS A 36 -38.58 -10.06 -16.24
CA LYS A 36 -37.16 -10.27 -15.93
C LYS A 36 -36.42 -9.25 -16.78
N MET A 37 -35.75 -8.29 -16.13
CA MET A 37 -34.88 -7.35 -16.82
C MET A 37 -33.81 -8.15 -17.56
N LEU A 38 -33.39 -7.66 -18.73
CA LEU A 38 -32.31 -8.32 -19.47
C LEU A 38 -31.05 -8.36 -18.59
N PRO A 39 -30.16 -9.37 -18.75
CA PRO A 39 -28.95 -9.47 -17.95
C PRO A 39 -28.15 -8.17 -17.97
N GLN A 40 -27.98 -7.58 -19.16
CA GLN A 40 -27.27 -6.32 -19.33
C GLN A 40 -27.97 -5.12 -18.66
N GLU A 41 -29.31 -5.04 -18.66
CA GLU A 41 -30.02 -3.99 -17.94
C GLU A 41 -29.86 -4.12 -16.41
N SER A 42 -29.82 -5.37 -15.92
CA SER A 42 -29.60 -5.66 -14.51
C SER A 42 -28.18 -5.26 -14.09
N ILE A 43 -27.18 -5.60 -14.90
CA ILE A 43 -25.77 -5.19 -14.75
C ILE A 43 -25.65 -3.65 -14.82
N ASN A 44 -26.21 -3.01 -15.85
CA ASN A 44 -26.17 -1.54 -16.02
C ASN A 44 -26.93 -0.77 -14.92
N ARG A 45 -27.89 -1.40 -14.22
CA ARG A 45 -28.56 -0.85 -13.04
C ARG A 45 -27.74 -1.03 -11.76
N ILE A 46 -26.96 -2.12 -11.67
CA ILE A 46 -25.99 -2.36 -10.59
C ILE A 46 -24.85 -1.33 -10.70
N TRP A 47 -24.24 -1.18 -11.88
CA TRP A 47 -23.20 -0.16 -12.12
C TRP A 47 -23.67 1.27 -11.81
N ARG A 48 -24.90 1.63 -12.17
CA ARG A 48 -25.50 2.95 -11.83
C ARG A 48 -25.62 3.24 -10.33
N ARG A 49 -25.55 2.23 -9.44
CA ARG A 49 -25.46 2.45 -7.98
C ARG A 49 -24.03 2.77 -7.52
N PHE A 50 -23.02 2.37 -8.29
CA PHE A 50 -21.61 2.65 -8.03
C PHE A 50 -21.13 3.96 -8.67
N SER A 51 -21.88 4.53 -9.62
CA SER A 51 -21.62 5.84 -10.28
C SER A 51 -21.76 7.09 -9.36
N ARG A 52 -21.42 6.99 -8.08
CA ARG A 52 -21.39 8.15 -7.17
C ARG A 52 -20.29 9.13 -7.62
N HIS A 53 -20.66 10.38 -7.83
CA HIS A 53 -19.72 11.44 -8.25
C HIS A 53 -18.77 11.91 -7.14
N GLN A 54 -18.86 11.32 -5.94
CA GLN A 54 -17.87 11.45 -4.88
C GLN A 54 -17.45 10.03 -4.45
N PHE A 55 -16.20 9.69 -4.75
CA PHE A 55 -15.59 8.43 -4.35
C PHE A 55 -15.05 8.54 -2.91
N ASN A 56 -15.37 7.56 -2.08
CA ASN A 56 -14.65 7.34 -0.82
C ASN A 56 -13.38 6.53 -1.12
N LYS A 57 -12.41 6.53 -0.19
CA LYS A 57 -11.21 5.69 -0.29
C LYS A 57 -11.57 4.24 -0.64
N ALA A 58 -10.96 3.70 -1.69
CA ALA A 58 -11.02 2.27 -1.99
C ALA A 58 -10.47 1.46 -0.82
N LEU A 59 -11.24 0.45 -0.41
CA LEU A 59 -10.81 -0.62 0.51
C LEU A 59 -10.95 -2.02 -0.14
N ALA A 60 -11.57 -2.04 -1.31
CA ALA A 60 -11.61 -3.12 -2.30
C ALA A 60 -11.88 -2.47 -3.68
N ILE A 61 -11.37 -3.07 -4.75
CA ILE A 61 -11.54 -2.64 -6.14
C ILE A 61 -12.48 -3.62 -6.88
N ILE A 62 -12.41 -4.92 -6.58
CA ILE A 62 -13.26 -5.93 -7.22
C ILE A 62 -14.64 -5.98 -6.52
N PRO A 63 -15.77 -5.90 -7.25
CA PRO A 63 -17.10 -5.89 -6.64
C PRO A 63 -17.58 -7.23 -6.08
N PHE A 64 -16.93 -8.35 -6.45
CA PHE A 64 -17.23 -9.70 -5.99
C PHE A 64 -15.92 -10.50 -5.80
N ASP A 65 -15.65 -10.99 -4.60
CA ASP A 65 -14.60 -12.00 -4.36
C ASP A 65 -15.11 -13.32 -5.00
N PRO A 66 -14.49 -13.85 -6.08
CA PRO A 66 -15.02 -15.01 -6.81
C PRO A 66 -14.92 -16.31 -5.99
N VAL A 67 -14.14 -16.29 -4.91
CA VAL A 67 -14.12 -17.28 -3.84
C VAL A 67 -14.37 -16.52 -2.54
N PRO A 68 -15.38 -16.86 -1.72
CA PRO A 68 -15.54 -16.25 -0.41
C PRO A 68 -14.26 -16.54 0.41
N PRO A 69 -13.58 -15.53 0.98
CA PRO A 69 -12.26 -15.72 1.54
C PRO A 69 -12.31 -16.73 2.70
N PRO A 70 -11.30 -17.63 2.81
CA PRO A 70 -11.26 -18.59 3.90
C PRO A 70 -11.31 -17.83 5.22
N VAL A 71 -12.25 -18.20 6.10
CA VAL A 71 -12.59 -17.48 7.33
C VAL A 71 -11.31 -17.00 8.02
N ASN A 72 -11.15 -15.68 8.14
CA ASN A 72 -9.89 -15.10 8.58
C ASN A 72 -9.69 -15.39 10.08
N THR A 73 -8.96 -16.48 10.37
CA THR A 73 -8.78 -17.11 11.68
C THR A 73 -7.92 -16.30 12.66
N GLY A 74 -7.95 -14.97 12.59
CA GLY A 74 -7.13 -14.09 13.43
C GLY A 74 -5.63 -14.27 13.15
N ARG A 75 -5.25 -14.40 11.87
CA ARG A 75 -3.92 -14.89 11.44
C ARG A 75 -2.75 -13.95 11.72
N SER A 76 -3.00 -12.71 12.11
CA SER A 76 -1.95 -11.74 12.41
C SER A 76 -1.11 -12.17 13.61
N ASN A 77 0.19 -11.84 13.59
CA ASN A 77 1.13 -12.09 14.69
C ASN A 77 1.41 -13.59 14.94
N ARG A 78 1.72 -14.34 13.88
CA ARG A 78 2.36 -15.68 13.92
C ARG A 78 3.88 -15.57 14.06
N LEU A 79 4.59 -16.68 14.28
CA LEU A 79 6.04 -16.74 14.07
C LEU A 79 6.36 -16.84 12.56
N LEU A 80 7.44 -16.21 12.13
CA LEU A 80 7.85 -16.21 10.72
C LEU A 80 8.33 -17.60 10.27
N SER A 81 8.80 -18.42 11.20
CA SER A 81 9.17 -19.83 11.05
C SER A 81 7.95 -20.74 10.80
N GLU A 82 6.91 -20.61 11.63
CA GLU A 82 5.63 -21.32 11.49
C GLU A 82 4.97 -21.02 10.15
N ASP A 83 4.96 -19.75 9.75
CA ASP A 83 4.29 -19.33 8.53
C ASP A 83 5.05 -19.72 7.25
N TYR A 84 6.39 -19.73 7.30
CA TYR A 84 7.22 -20.38 6.27
C TYR A 84 6.88 -21.87 6.15
N GLY A 85 6.83 -22.59 7.28
CA GLY A 85 6.49 -24.01 7.32
C GLY A 85 5.12 -24.31 6.70
N ARG A 86 4.10 -23.50 7.02
CA ARG A 86 2.79 -23.52 6.37
C ARG A 86 2.91 -23.32 4.86
N ALA A 87 3.51 -22.21 4.43
CA ALA A 87 3.54 -21.83 3.02
C ALA A 87 4.31 -22.86 2.16
N ALA A 88 5.41 -23.40 2.68
CA ALA A 88 6.16 -24.48 2.05
C ALA A 88 5.34 -25.79 1.94
N ALA A 89 4.59 -26.17 2.98
CA ALA A 89 3.75 -27.36 2.96
C ALA A 89 2.56 -27.21 1.99
N GLU A 90 1.86 -26.07 2.01
CA GLU A 90 0.80 -25.75 1.03
C GLU A 90 1.31 -25.78 -0.42
N CYS A 91 2.53 -25.29 -0.65
CA CYS A 91 3.17 -25.29 -1.96
C CYS A 91 3.48 -26.72 -2.44
N ARG A 92 4.15 -27.53 -1.61
CA ARG A 92 4.46 -28.95 -1.90
C ARG A 92 3.22 -29.74 -2.29
N LEU A 93 2.19 -29.73 -1.43
CA LEU A 93 0.93 -30.45 -1.66
C LEU A 93 0.22 -30.03 -2.96
N LYS A 94 0.35 -28.76 -3.37
CA LYS A 94 -0.16 -28.27 -4.66
C LYS A 94 0.70 -28.75 -5.84
N VAL A 95 2.03 -28.65 -5.76
CA VAL A 95 2.94 -29.17 -6.80
C VAL A 95 2.74 -30.68 -6.98
N GLU A 96 2.68 -31.47 -5.91
CA GLU A 96 2.43 -32.91 -5.93
C GLU A 96 1.05 -33.29 -6.50
N LYS A 97 0.02 -32.44 -6.31
CA LYS A 97 -1.28 -32.64 -6.94
C LYS A 97 -1.25 -32.35 -8.44
N ILE A 98 -0.58 -31.27 -8.84
CA ILE A 98 -0.48 -30.88 -10.24
C ILE A 98 0.43 -31.84 -11.02
N ASP A 99 1.56 -32.27 -10.45
CA ASP A 99 2.47 -33.26 -11.04
C ASP A 99 1.76 -34.57 -11.39
N ARG A 100 0.95 -35.11 -10.46
CA ARG A 100 0.15 -36.31 -10.69
C ARG A 100 -0.91 -36.11 -11.77
N GLU A 101 -1.58 -34.97 -11.80
CA GLU A 101 -2.58 -34.66 -12.84
C GLU A 101 -1.93 -34.52 -14.22
N CYS A 102 -0.82 -33.79 -14.31
CA CYS A 102 0.01 -33.65 -15.51
C CYS A 102 0.47 -35.01 -16.05
N LYS A 103 0.97 -35.90 -15.18
CA LYS A 103 1.34 -37.28 -15.56
C LYS A 103 0.11 -38.09 -16.00
N ARG A 104 -1.03 -37.96 -15.32
CA ARG A 104 -2.30 -38.64 -15.67
C ARG A 104 -2.81 -38.27 -17.06
N VAL A 105 -2.62 -37.02 -17.52
CA VAL A 105 -3.03 -36.56 -18.85
C VAL A 105 -1.91 -36.56 -19.89
N ASN A 106 -0.70 -37.02 -19.53
CA ASN A 106 0.51 -36.95 -20.36
C ASN A 106 0.82 -35.53 -20.90
N MET A 107 0.76 -34.51 -20.03
CA MET A 107 1.06 -33.12 -20.37
C MET A 107 2.01 -32.47 -19.38
N ARG A 108 2.98 -31.70 -19.89
CA ARG A 108 3.77 -30.76 -19.08
C ARG A 108 2.89 -29.65 -18.52
N TYR A 109 3.16 -29.20 -17.29
CA TYR A 109 2.41 -28.15 -16.63
C TYR A 109 2.39 -26.87 -17.49
N ARG A 110 1.21 -26.26 -17.60
CA ARG A 110 0.98 -24.97 -18.25
C ARG A 110 0.26 -24.11 -17.23
N ASP A 111 0.83 -22.99 -16.85
CA ASP A 111 0.27 -22.16 -15.77
C ASP A 111 -0.94 -21.36 -16.27
N PRO A 112 -2.19 -21.69 -15.87
CA PRO A 112 -3.38 -21.07 -16.46
C PRO A 112 -3.60 -19.62 -16.01
N TYR A 113 -2.81 -19.13 -15.05
CA TYR A 113 -2.88 -17.77 -14.51
C TYR A 113 -1.59 -16.97 -14.74
N TRP A 114 -0.62 -17.53 -15.48
CA TRP A 114 0.69 -16.92 -15.76
C TRP A 114 1.30 -17.46 -17.06
N ASP A 115 0.47 -17.52 -18.11
CA ASP A 115 0.83 -18.17 -19.36
C ASP A 115 1.59 -17.25 -20.32
N LEU A 116 2.90 -17.09 -20.07
CA LEU A 116 3.80 -16.24 -20.86
C LEU A 116 3.67 -16.44 -22.40
N ASP A 117 3.42 -17.68 -22.84
CA ASP A 117 3.30 -18.04 -24.26
C ASP A 117 2.01 -17.53 -24.89
N TRP A 118 0.89 -17.63 -24.17
CA TRP A 118 -0.40 -17.14 -24.66
C TRP A 118 -0.51 -15.62 -24.56
N ASP A 119 0.01 -15.04 -23.47
CA ASP A 119 0.09 -13.60 -23.23
C ASP A 119 0.94 -12.89 -24.29
N PHE A 120 2.05 -13.51 -24.71
CA PHE A 120 2.94 -12.99 -25.76
C PHE A 120 2.34 -13.17 -27.17
N LYS A 121 1.79 -14.35 -27.50
CA LYS A 121 1.21 -14.64 -28.83
C LYS A 121 -0.07 -13.86 -29.17
N HIS A 122 -0.72 -13.27 -28.17
CA HIS A 122 -1.88 -12.39 -28.35
C HIS A 122 -1.54 -10.92 -28.03
N GLU A 123 -0.24 -10.60 -27.94
CA GLU A 123 0.30 -9.25 -27.72
C GLU A 123 -0.25 -8.51 -26.48
N LYS A 124 -0.89 -9.24 -25.56
CA LYS A 124 -1.46 -8.70 -24.31
C LYS A 124 -0.38 -8.11 -23.41
N GLY A 125 0.75 -8.80 -23.32
CA GLY A 125 1.91 -8.38 -22.52
C GLY A 125 1.61 -8.17 -21.02
N HIS A 126 0.54 -8.77 -20.49
CA HIS A 126 0.12 -8.63 -19.09
C HIS A 126 1.15 -9.20 -18.11
N CYS A 127 1.94 -10.19 -18.52
CA CYS A 127 3.03 -10.74 -17.72
C CYS A 127 4.31 -9.88 -17.78
N LEU A 128 4.44 -9.02 -18.81
CA LEU A 128 5.59 -8.14 -19.01
C LEU A 128 5.39 -6.75 -18.41
N ASN A 129 4.18 -6.20 -18.52
CA ASN A 129 3.89 -4.78 -18.29
C ASN A 129 2.98 -4.54 -17.07
N THR A 130 3.14 -3.36 -16.47
CA THR A 130 2.34 -2.86 -15.35
C THR A 130 1.00 -2.28 -15.84
N LEU A 131 0.00 -2.22 -14.95
CA LEU A 131 -1.23 -1.46 -15.19
C LEU A 131 -0.91 0.02 -15.49
N GLY A 132 -1.52 0.61 -16.53
CA GLY A 132 -1.23 1.98 -16.96
C GLY A 132 0.16 2.27 -17.56
N GLN A 133 1.10 1.31 -17.63
CA GLN A 133 2.44 1.55 -18.19
C GLN A 133 3.00 0.36 -18.98
N GLN A 134 3.22 0.57 -20.28
CA GLN A 134 4.00 -0.35 -21.12
C GLN A 134 5.50 -0.01 -21.01
N LYS A 135 6.29 -0.97 -20.53
CA LYS A 135 7.77 -0.93 -20.51
C LYS A 135 8.37 -1.74 -21.68
N PHE A 136 7.65 -2.77 -22.10
CA PHE A 136 7.94 -3.62 -23.25
C PHE A 136 6.75 -3.51 -24.19
N GLU A 137 6.88 -2.71 -25.25
CA GLU A 137 5.89 -2.69 -26.32
C GLU A 137 5.86 -4.06 -27.00
N LEU A 138 4.66 -4.54 -27.33
CA LEU A 138 4.44 -5.71 -28.18
C LEU A 138 3.63 -5.22 -29.39
N SER A 139 4.26 -5.23 -30.55
CA SER A 139 3.73 -4.75 -31.83
C SER A 139 4.58 -5.34 -32.95
N ASP A 140 4.02 -5.59 -34.14
CA ASP A 140 4.78 -6.11 -35.30
C ASP A 140 6.11 -5.37 -35.53
N THR A 141 6.09 -4.04 -35.42
CA THR A 141 7.26 -3.17 -35.56
C THR A 141 8.32 -3.42 -34.49
N SER A 142 7.93 -3.41 -33.20
CA SER A 142 8.85 -3.63 -32.08
C SER A 142 9.35 -5.07 -31.99
N LEU A 143 8.56 -6.04 -32.46
CA LEU A 143 8.92 -7.46 -32.53
C LEU A 143 9.92 -7.72 -33.68
N LEU A 144 9.67 -7.22 -34.89
CA LEU A 144 10.59 -7.36 -36.03
C LEU A 144 11.87 -6.53 -35.89
N SER A 145 11.84 -5.42 -35.17
CA SER A 145 13.00 -4.54 -34.96
C SER A 145 14.13 -5.20 -34.17
N SER A 146 15.33 -5.25 -34.74
CA SER A 146 16.55 -5.72 -34.06
C SER A 146 17.15 -4.71 -33.06
N LYS A 147 16.62 -3.47 -33.01
CA LYS A 147 17.06 -2.43 -32.07
C LYS A 147 16.26 -2.45 -30.77
N ASP A 148 14.99 -2.86 -30.84
CA ASP A 148 14.06 -2.72 -29.72
C ASP A 148 14.25 -3.82 -28.68
N ARG A 149 14.42 -3.37 -27.43
CA ARG A 149 14.80 -4.21 -26.29
C ARG A 149 13.58 -4.86 -25.65
N VAL A 150 12.88 -5.66 -26.46
CA VAL A 150 11.66 -6.39 -26.09
C VAL A 150 11.86 -7.90 -26.30
N PRO A 151 11.16 -8.78 -25.55
CA PRO A 151 11.20 -10.23 -25.80
C PRO A 151 10.73 -10.56 -27.23
N LYS A 152 11.29 -11.62 -27.82
CA LYS A 152 11.03 -11.99 -29.23
C LYS A 152 10.31 -13.33 -29.41
N VAL A 153 10.41 -14.24 -28.45
CA VAL A 153 9.66 -15.51 -28.42
C VAL A 153 9.61 -16.06 -26.99
N VAL A 154 8.68 -16.98 -26.74
CA VAL A 154 8.62 -17.79 -25.52
C VAL A 154 8.86 -19.26 -25.88
N LYS A 155 9.76 -19.93 -25.15
CA LYS A 155 9.99 -21.38 -25.26
C LYS A 155 10.02 -22.04 -23.89
N ARG A 156 9.80 -23.35 -23.81
CA ARG A 156 10.03 -24.17 -22.59
C ARG A 156 11.51 -24.48 -22.44
N VAL A 157 12.01 -24.65 -21.20
CA VAL A 157 13.42 -24.96 -20.87
C VAL A 157 14.03 -26.05 -21.75
N HIS A 158 13.33 -27.19 -21.93
CA HIS A 158 13.79 -28.32 -22.75
C HIS A 158 13.72 -28.08 -24.28
N GLY A 159 13.21 -26.94 -24.73
CA GLY A 159 13.25 -26.45 -26.11
C GLY A 159 14.20 -25.25 -26.29
N ILE A 160 15.01 -24.97 -25.27
CA ILE A 160 16.06 -23.93 -25.23
C ILE A 160 17.43 -24.58 -24.96
N PHE A 161 17.46 -25.63 -24.12
CA PHE A 161 18.68 -26.32 -23.71
C PHE A 161 18.53 -27.83 -23.87
N GLU A 162 19.58 -28.51 -24.31
CA GLU A 162 19.60 -29.97 -24.54
C GLU A 162 19.58 -30.77 -23.24
N ASN A 163 20.42 -30.36 -22.27
CA ASN A 163 20.64 -31.09 -21.01
C ASN A 163 20.37 -30.18 -19.79
N PRO A 164 19.15 -29.62 -19.66
CA PRO A 164 18.84 -28.62 -18.63
C PRO A 164 18.94 -29.19 -17.21
N THR A 165 19.51 -28.40 -16.32
CA THR A 165 19.64 -28.70 -14.89
C THR A 165 19.03 -27.57 -14.05
N PHE A 166 18.70 -27.89 -12.81
CA PHE A 166 18.07 -26.96 -11.87
C PHE A 166 18.67 -27.17 -10.47
N MET A 167 19.23 -26.10 -9.88
CA MET A 167 19.83 -26.12 -8.54
C MET A 167 20.86 -27.24 -8.32
N LYS A 168 21.61 -27.62 -9.37
CA LYS A 168 22.62 -28.68 -9.33
C LYS A 168 23.86 -28.20 -8.58
N ASN A 169 24.38 -27.04 -8.96
CA ASN A 169 25.64 -26.48 -8.46
C ASN A 169 25.49 -24.99 -8.07
N ILE A 170 24.49 -24.66 -7.26
CA ILE A 170 24.17 -23.28 -6.84
C ILE A 170 25.43 -22.52 -6.37
N ASN A 171 25.87 -21.52 -7.14
CA ASN A 171 26.94 -20.60 -6.77
C ASN A 171 26.52 -19.14 -7.04
N GLY A 172 26.92 -18.21 -6.17
CA GLY A 172 26.75 -16.77 -6.43
C GLY A 172 27.52 -16.31 -7.68
N GLY A 173 28.55 -17.07 -8.06
CA GLY A 173 29.31 -16.96 -9.30
C GLY A 173 28.46 -17.09 -10.57
N ASP A 174 27.30 -17.76 -10.51
CA ASP A 174 26.49 -18.03 -11.69
C ASP A 174 25.59 -16.87 -12.11
N VAL A 175 25.34 -15.89 -11.22
CA VAL A 175 24.32 -14.87 -11.48
C VAL A 175 24.74 -13.88 -12.56
N LYS A 176 23.98 -13.85 -13.65
CA LYS A 176 24.05 -12.86 -14.74
C LYS A 176 22.68 -12.20 -14.94
N GLN A 177 22.60 -10.91 -14.71
CA GLN A 177 21.40 -10.12 -14.94
C GLN A 177 21.03 -10.04 -16.44
N GLY A 178 19.74 -9.99 -16.74
CA GLY A 178 19.21 -9.86 -18.10
C GLY A 178 18.90 -8.43 -18.52
N ASN A 179 18.02 -8.27 -19.52
CA ASN A 179 17.53 -6.97 -19.99
C ASN A 179 16.37 -6.46 -19.11
N LEU A 180 16.65 -6.25 -17.82
CA LEU A 180 15.73 -5.70 -16.81
C LEU A 180 16.52 -4.86 -15.79
N SER A 181 15.85 -4.05 -14.99
CA SER A 181 16.46 -3.13 -14.01
C SER A 181 16.30 -3.64 -12.57
N ASP A 182 16.36 -4.96 -12.40
CA ASP A 182 16.13 -5.75 -11.19
C ASP A 182 17.44 -6.11 -10.45
N CYS A 183 18.48 -5.28 -10.57
CA CYS A 183 19.82 -5.60 -10.07
C CYS A 183 19.84 -5.86 -8.55
N TRP A 184 18.90 -5.25 -7.82
CA TRP A 184 18.63 -5.47 -6.40
C TRP A 184 18.22 -6.91 -6.07
N LEU A 185 17.35 -7.52 -6.89
CA LEU A 185 16.94 -8.92 -6.77
C LEU A 185 18.14 -9.84 -7.07
N MET A 186 18.87 -9.57 -8.14
CA MET A 186 20.04 -10.35 -8.53
C MET A 186 21.16 -10.29 -7.50
N ALA A 187 21.43 -9.13 -6.90
CA ALA A 187 22.34 -8.97 -5.77
C ALA A 187 21.87 -9.79 -4.55
N GLY A 188 20.57 -9.80 -4.27
CA GLY A 188 19.97 -10.63 -3.21
C GLY A 188 20.15 -12.14 -3.44
N LEU A 189 19.96 -12.60 -4.68
CA LEU A 189 20.18 -14.00 -5.07
C LEU A 189 21.66 -14.41 -4.93
N ILE A 190 22.61 -13.55 -5.32
CA ILE A 190 24.06 -13.79 -5.10
C ILE A 190 24.34 -13.94 -3.60
N ALA A 191 23.81 -13.04 -2.77
CA ALA A 191 24.04 -13.07 -1.33
C ALA A 191 23.57 -14.39 -0.70
N LEU A 192 22.35 -14.83 -1.06
CA LEU A 192 21.77 -16.07 -0.54
C LEU A 192 22.40 -17.32 -1.15
N ALA A 193 23.01 -17.25 -2.34
CA ALA A 193 23.81 -18.34 -2.89
C ALA A 193 25.11 -18.57 -2.09
N ASN A 194 25.68 -17.51 -1.48
CA ASN A 194 26.83 -17.63 -0.57
C ASN A 194 26.45 -18.21 0.81
N ILE A 195 25.15 -18.41 1.12
CA ILE A 195 24.69 -19.03 2.35
C ILE A 195 24.28 -20.48 2.08
N PRO A 196 24.96 -21.49 2.67
CA PRO A 196 24.61 -22.88 2.51
C PRO A 196 23.12 -23.14 2.75
N THR A 197 22.47 -23.82 1.79
CA THR A 197 21.04 -24.18 1.76
C THR A 197 20.01 -23.04 1.64
N SER A 198 20.37 -21.75 1.70
CA SER A 198 19.36 -20.67 1.70
C SER A 198 18.50 -20.63 0.44
N LEU A 199 19.08 -20.70 -0.76
CA LEU A 199 18.27 -20.76 -2.00
C LEU A 199 17.41 -22.03 -2.11
N LYS A 200 17.82 -23.13 -1.45
CA LYS A 200 17.00 -24.36 -1.31
C LYS A 200 15.83 -24.22 -0.32
N ARG A 201 15.72 -23.10 0.42
CA ARG A 201 14.51 -22.73 1.16
C ARG A 201 13.49 -22.01 0.28
N ILE A 202 13.92 -21.39 -0.82
CA ILE A 202 13.05 -20.64 -1.73
C ILE A 202 12.30 -21.61 -2.64
N CYS A 203 12.99 -22.52 -3.33
CA CYS A 203 12.32 -23.59 -4.10
C CYS A 203 12.06 -24.80 -3.20
N VAL A 204 10.78 -25.16 -2.99
CA VAL A 204 10.37 -26.17 -2.00
C VAL A 204 9.81 -27.47 -2.60
N ALA A 205 9.51 -27.48 -3.90
CA ALA A 205 9.17 -28.64 -4.72
C ALA A 205 9.34 -28.32 -6.21
N TYR A 206 9.73 -29.29 -7.03
CA TYR A 206 9.77 -29.17 -8.50
C TYR A 206 9.77 -30.56 -9.17
N ASN A 207 9.38 -30.61 -10.45
CA ASN A 207 9.68 -31.72 -11.36
C ASN A 207 10.06 -31.19 -12.75
N LEU A 208 11.21 -31.62 -13.26
CA LEU A 208 11.78 -31.24 -14.56
C LEU A 208 11.05 -31.91 -15.74
N GLU A 209 10.52 -33.12 -15.55
CA GLU A 209 9.77 -33.87 -16.57
C GLU A 209 8.42 -33.21 -16.87
N VAL A 210 7.72 -32.78 -15.82
CA VAL A 210 6.46 -32.02 -15.93
C VAL A 210 6.72 -30.54 -16.20
N GLY A 211 7.90 -30.02 -15.85
CA GLY A 211 8.23 -28.61 -15.99
C GLY A 211 7.45 -27.72 -15.02
N ILE A 212 7.33 -28.15 -13.76
CA ILE A 212 6.64 -27.43 -12.67
C ILE A 212 7.61 -27.12 -11.53
N TYR A 213 7.53 -25.90 -10.99
CA TYR A 213 8.37 -25.43 -9.90
C TYR A 213 7.54 -24.64 -8.88
N GLY A 214 7.73 -24.92 -7.59
CA GLY A 214 7.06 -24.25 -6.48
C GLY A 214 8.05 -23.50 -5.60
N PHE A 215 7.89 -22.17 -5.56
CA PHE A 215 8.73 -21.25 -4.79
C PHE A 215 7.95 -20.64 -3.62
N VAL A 216 8.66 -20.12 -2.62
CA VAL A 216 8.10 -19.45 -1.44
C VAL A 216 8.86 -18.15 -1.18
N PHE A 217 8.12 -17.04 -0.99
CA PHE A 217 8.65 -15.70 -0.77
C PHE A 217 7.96 -15.06 0.44
N CYS A 218 8.67 -14.20 1.17
CA CYS A 218 8.09 -13.32 2.17
C CYS A 218 7.49 -12.11 1.45
N ARG A 219 6.25 -11.76 1.80
CA ARG A 219 5.50 -10.61 1.28
C ARG A 219 4.66 -10.01 2.40
N ASP A 220 4.73 -8.69 2.59
CA ASP A 220 3.85 -7.97 3.52
C ASP A 220 3.81 -8.61 4.95
N GLY A 221 4.96 -9.11 5.42
CA GLY A 221 5.16 -9.79 6.71
C GLY A 221 4.73 -11.27 6.79
N GLU A 222 4.31 -11.91 5.69
CA GLU A 222 3.79 -13.29 5.64
C GLU A 222 4.46 -14.09 4.52
N TRP A 223 4.49 -15.42 4.62
CA TRP A 223 5.02 -16.26 3.53
C TRP A 223 3.93 -16.67 2.55
N ILE A 224 4.17 -16.39 1.28
CA ILE A 224 3.35 -16.78 0.12
C ILE A 224 4.12 -17.75 -0.77
N TYR A 225 3.41 -18.52 -1.60
CA TYR A 225 4.05 -19.37 -2.62
C TYR A 225 3.65 -18.96 -4.03
N SER A 226 4.59 -19.17 -4.95
CA SER A 226 4.45 -18.95 -6.39
C SER A 226 4.80 -20.25 -7.11
N ILE A 227 3.81 -20.87 -7.75
CA ILE A 227 4.00 -22.05 -8.61
C ILE A 227 4.01 -21.56 -10.06
N ILE A 228 4.96 -22.05 -10.87
CA ILE A 228 5.14 -21.68 -12.28
C ILE A 228 5.46 -22.89 -13.17
N ASP A 229 5.28 -22.72 -14.49
CA ASP A 229 5.79 -23.65 -15.52
C ASP A 229 7.20 -23.29 -16.03
N ASP A 230 7.77 -24.14 -16.89
CA ASP A 230 9.12 -24.02 -17.44
C ASP A 230 9.26 -23.09 -18.67
N LYS A 231 8.27 -22.24 -18.99
CA LYS A 231 8.39 -21.27 -20.12
C LYS A 231 9.23 -20.04 -19.79
N LEU A 232 10.08 -19.60 -20.71
CA LEU A 232 10.97 -18.42 -20.56
C LEU A 232 10.99 -17.56 -21.83
N TYR A 233 11.21 -16.26 -21.67
CA TYR A 233 11.35 -15.27 -22.74
C TYR A 233 12.75 -15.27 -23.35
N LEU A 234 12.86 -15.19 -24.68
CA LEU A 234 14.13 -15.17 -25.42
C LEU A 234 14.38 -13.85 -26.18
N LYS A 235 15.66 -13.55 -26.45
CA LYS A 235 16.15 -12.38 -27.22
C LYS A 235 16.04 -12.53 -28.75
N SER A 236 15.86 -13.74 -29.26
CA SER A 236 15.79 -14.05 -30.70
C SER A 236 14.71 -15.10 -30.95
N PRO A 237 13.90 -14.99 -32.03
CA PRO A 237 12.90 -16.01 -32.36
C PRO A 237 13.52 -17.27 -32.99
N CYS A 238 14.66 -17.13 -33.67
CA CYS A 238 15.24 -18.18 -34.50
C CYS A 238 16.33 -18.97 -33.79
N TRP A 239 16.27 -20.30 -33.91
CA TRP A 239 17.45 -21.18 -33.83
C TRP A 239 17.93 -21.54 -35.23
N ASP A 240 16.99 -21.82 -36.14
CA ASP A 240 17.23 -22.44 -37.45
C ASP A 240 17.32 -21.45 -38.64
N SER A 241 17.66 -20.18 -38.38
CA SER A 241 17.81 -19.18 -39.44
C SER A 241 19.29 -19.01 -39.84
N PRO A 242 19.70 -19.44 -41.06
CA PRO A 242 21.11 -19.43 -41.48
C PRO A 242 21.64 -18.03 -41.87
N SER A 243 20.97 -16.96 -41.43
CA SER A 243 21.32 -15.58 -41.79
C SER A 243 22.42 -15.00 -40.87
N ARG A 244 23.69 -15.28 -41.25
CA ARG A 244 24.94 -14.79 -40.66
C ARG A 244 25.26 -15.26 -39.22
N SER A 245 26.07 -16.33 -39.19
CA SER A 245 26.86 -16.85 -38.07
C SER A 245 26.12 -17.63 -36.96
N GLU A 246 26.21 -18.96 -37.07
CA GLU A 246 25.79 -19.98 -36.09
C GLU A 246 26.42 -19.79 -34.69
N ILE A 247 27.49 -18.99 -34.62
CA ILE A 247 28.19 -18.61 -33.38
C ILE A 247 27.28 -17.84 -32.41
N PHE A 248 26.26 -17.12 -32.90
CA PHE A 248 25.40 -16.26 -32.06
C PHE A 248 24.13 -16.95 -31.53
N CYS A 249 23.50 -17.86 -32.27
CA CYS A 249 22.23 -18.49 -31.85
C CYS A 249 22.37 -19.25 -30.52
N ASN A 250 23.46 -20.00 -30.36
CA ASN A 250 23.57 -21.03 -29.32
C ASN A 250 24.03 -20.50 -27.95
N LYS A 251 24.21 -19.16 -27.76
CA LYS A 251 25.07 -18.65 -26.66
C LYS A 251 24.46 -17.64 -25.70
N LEU A 252 23.33 -16.99 -26.02
CA LEU A 252 22.81 -15.85 -25.24
C LEU A 252 21.26 -15.73 -25.31
N ALA A 253 20.57 -16.86 -25.38
CA ALA A 253 19.15 -16.95 -25.74
C ALA A 253 18.17 -16.21 -24.79
N LEU A 254 18.34 -16.31 -23.46
CA LEU A 254 17.37 -15.79 -22.48
C LEU A 254 17.31 -14.26 -22.48
N PHE A 255 16.11 -13.68 -22.44
CA PHE A 255 15.92 -12.22 -22.43
C PHE A 255 16.21 -11.59 -21.07
N PHE A 256 15.64 -12.19 -20.02
CA PHE A 256 15.84 -11.84 -18.62
C PHE A 256 17.06 -12.58 -18.02
N ALA A 257 17.17 -12.71 -16.70
CA ALA A 257 18.37 -13.22 -16.05
C ALA A 257 18.68 -14.69 -16.38
N GLN A 258 19.96 -15.06 -16.25
CA GLN A 258 20.48 -16.36 -16.68
C GLN A 258 21.64 -16.82 -15.77
N CYS A 259 21.88 -18.13 -15.71
CA CYS A 259 23.06 -18.69 -15.06
C CYS A 259 24.34 -18.50 -15.91
N LYS A 260 25.51 -18.78 -15.30
CA LYS A 260 26.80 -18.78 -16.00
C LYS A 260 26.97 -20.02 -16.87
N ASP A 261 26.67 -21.20 -16.33
CA ASP A 261 26.34 -22.38 -17.13
C ASP A 261 25.00 -22.14 -17.82
N GLN A 262 24.97 -22.30 -19.14
CA GLN A 262 23.76 -22.12 -19.96
C GLN A 262 22.72 -23.19 -19.66
N ASN A 263 23.14 -24.40 -19.27
CA ASN A 263 22.21 -25.48 -18.95
C ASN A 263 21.56 -25.33 -17.57
N GLU A 264 22.06 -24.49 -16.67
CA GLU A 264 21.45 -24.33 -15.35
C GLU A 264 20.37 -23.24 -15.34
N THR A 265 19.21 -23.54 -14.73
CA THR A 265 17.97 -22.77 -14.92
C THR A 265 17.39 -22.17 -13.64
N TRP A 266 18.08 -22.25 -12.49
CA TRP A 266 17.49 -21.80 -11.21
C TRP A 266 17.24 -20.29 -11.15
N ILE A 267 18.09 -19.47 -11.78
CA ILE A 267 17.93 -18.01 -11.81
C ILE A 267 16.69 -17.58 -12.61
N PRO A 268 16.56 -17.87 -13.92
CA PRO A 268 15.39 -17.44 -14.70
C PRO A 268 14.06 -17.95 -14.14
N LEU A 269 14.06 -19.12 -13.47
CA LEU A 269 12.86 -19.67 -12.85
C LEU A 269 12.52 -19.02 -11.49
N ILE A 270 13.50 -18.66 -10.65
CA ILE A 270 13.23 -17.84 -9.45
C ILE A 270 12.74 -16.45 -9.87
N GLU A 271 13.44 -15.80 -10.80
CA GLU A 271 13.10 -14.47 -11.33
C GLU A 271 11.66 -14.47 -11.89
N LYS A 272 11.30 -15.45 -12.73
CA LYS A 272 9.92 -15.64 -13.22
C LYS A 272 8.91 -15.84 -12.09
N ALA A 273 9.24 -16.64 -11.07
CA ALA A 273 8.34 -16.90 -9.96
C ALA A 273 8.13 -15.65 -9.07
N TYR A 274 9.16 -14.81 -8.96
CA TYR A 274 9.13 -13.53 -8.25
C TYR A 274 8.38 -12.45 -9.05
N ALA A 275 8.56 -12.40 -10.38
CA ALA A 275 7.74 -11.60 -11.29
C ALA A 275 6.26 -12.00 -11.21
N LYS A 276 5.95 -13.31 -11.17
CA LYS A 276 4.59 -13.81 -10.92
C LYS A 276 4.03 -13.37 -9.57
N ALA A 277 4.86 -13.36 -8.52
CA ALA A 277 4.44 -12.90 -7.21
C ALA A 277 4.06 -11.41 -7.23
N HIS A 278 4.83 -10.58 -7.95
CA HIS A 278 4.62 -9.13 -8.08
C HIS A 278 3.51 -8.74 -9.07
N GLY A 279 3.27 -9.53 -10.12
CA GLY A 279 2.21 -9.35 -11.11
C GLY A 279 2.68 -9.03 -12.53
N ASP A 280 3.94 -8.62 -12.72
CA ASP A 280 4.63 -8.47 -14.01
C ASP A 280 6.14 -8.33 -13.83
N TYR A 281 6.91 -8.57 -14.91
CA TYR A 281 8.35 -8.33 -14.94
C TYR A 281 8.71 -6.83 -14.81
N ALA A 282 7.90 -5.91 -15.37
CA ALA A 282 8.15 -4.47 -15.27
C ALA A 282 8.19 -3.97 -13.82
N SER A 283 7.36 -4.52 -12.93
CA SER A 283 7.31 -4.17 -11.51
C SER A 283 8.54 -4.60 -10.69
N LEU A 284 9.48 -5.35 -11.29
CA LEU A 284 10.80 -5.63 -10.70
C LEU A 284 11.86 -4.55 -11.06
N ALA A 285 11.55 -3.63 -11.97
CA ALA A 285 12.50 -2.60 -12.41
C ALA A 285 12.64 -1.49 -11.36
N GLY A 286 13.73 -1.53 -10.59
CA GLY A 286 14.03 -0.61 -9.49
C GLY A 286 13.61 -1.13 -8.12
N GLY A 287 14.53 -1.04 -7.16
CA GLY A 287 14.36 -1.53 -5.78
C GLY A 287 15.71 -1.51 -5.04
N TRP A 288 15.68 -1.84 -3.74
CA TRP A 288 16.89 -1.91 -2.90
C TRP A 288 17.29 -3.36 -2.61
N VAL A 289 18.59 -3.63 -2.44
CA VAL A 289 19.09 -4.99 -2.18
C VAL A 289 18.48 -5.53 -0.89
N GLY A 290 18.31 -4.64 0.08
CA GLY A 290 17.61 -4.89 1.33
C GLY A 290 16.20 -5.45 1.16
N GLU A 291 15.40 -4.90 0.24
CA GLU A 291 14.04 -5.39 -0.02
C GLU A 291 14.04 -6.78 -0.66
N GLY A 292 14.96 -7.00 -1.60
CA GLY A 292 15.14 -8.32 -2.21
C GLY A 292 15.53 -9.37 -1.18
N LEU A 293 16.38 -9.01 -0.21
CA LEU A 293 16.77 -9.90 0.87
C LEU A 293 15.67 -10.10 1.93
N GLU A 294 14.87 -9.08 2.26
CA GLU A 294 13.69 -9.23 3.11
C GLU A 294 12.67 -10.20 2.46
N ASP A 295 12.36 -10.05 1.17
CA ASP A 295 11.38 -10.88 0.46
C ASP A 295 11.91 -12.31 0.17
N LEU A 296 13.20 -12.49 -0.15
CA LEU A 296 13.79 -13.81 -0.42
C LEU A 296 14.11 -14.63 0.84
N SER A 297 14.22 -14.02 2.03
CA SER A 297 14.70 -14.70 3.25
C SER A 297 13.86 -14.50 4.52
N GLY A 298 12.98 -13.51 4.58
CA GLY A 298 12.33 -13.10 5.83
C GLY A 298 13.29 -12.39 6.80
N GLY A 299 14.40 -11.85 6.28
CA GLY A 299 15.35 -11.01 7.01
C GLY A 299 14.76 -9.65 7.40
N VAL A 300 15.61 -8.78 7.96
CA VAL A 300 15.30 -7.35 8.17
C VAL A 300 16.52 -6.51 7.80
N THR A 301 16.31 -5.43 7.06
CA THR A 301 17.38 -4.54 6.58
C THR A 301 17.44 -3.21 7.33
N THR A 302 18.65 -2.83 7.76
CA THR A 302 18.99 -1.45 8.07
C THR A 302 19.70 -0.82 6.87
N ALA A 303 19.11 0.24 6.31
CA ALA A 303 19.76 1.10 5.33
C ALA A 303 20.73 2.04 6.06
N LEU A 304 22.01 2.03 5.69
CA LEU A 304 23.06 2.85 6.30
C LEU A 304 23.71 3.73 5.23
N PHE A 305 23.80 5.04 5.47
CA PHE A 305 24.67 5.91 4.68
C PHE A 305 26.11 5.84 5.21
N THR A 306 27.11 5.82 4.32
CA THR A 306 28.51 5.69 4.74
C THR A 306 29.09 6.95 5.40
N SER A 307 28.42 8.09 5.24
CA SER A 307 28.60 9.33 6.02
C SER A 307 28.19 9.18 7.49
N ASP A 308 27.17 8.37 7.77
CA ASP A 308 26.46 8.34 9.05
C ASP A 308 26.99 7.25 9.99
N ILE A 309 27.96 6.45 9.53
CA ILE A 309 28.65 5.42 10.32
C ILE A 309 29.60 6.10 11.29
N LEU A 310 29.18 6.22 12.56
CA LEU A 310 29.97 6.80 13.65
C LEU A 310 31.32 6.10 13.85
N ASP A 311 31.31 4.77 13.92
CA ASP A 311 32.51 3.95 14.09
C ASP A 311 32.61 2.88 12.99
N ARG A 312 33.58 3.10 12.09
CA ARG A 312 33.89 2.22 10.95
C ARG A 312 34.76 1.02 11.37
N ASP A 313 35.51 1.13 12.47
CA ASP A 313 36.24 0.00 13.06
C ASP A 313 35.30 -0.95 13.79
N GLU A 314 34.30 -0.43 14.52
CA GLU A 314 33.24 -1.24 15.11
C GLU A 314 32.44 -1.98 14.02
N LEU A 315 31.98 -1.29 12.97
CA LEU A 315 31.24 -1.91 11.86
C LEU A 315 32.06 -3.04 11.20
N TRP A 316 33.37 -2.83 11.01
CA TRP A 316 34.26 -3.86 10.49
C TRP A 316 34.37 -5.07 11.44
N ASN A 317 34.76 -4.83 12.69
CA ASN A 317 35.10 -5.88 13.65
C ASN A 317 33.89 -6.65 14.19
N LYS A 318 32.73 -5.99 14.29
CA LYS A 318 31.49 -6.62 14.76
C LYS A 318 30.73 -7.29 13.61
N GLU A 319 30.64 -6.67 12.43
CA GLU A 319 29.68 -7.06 11.38
C GLU A 319 30.32 -7.43 10.03
N MET A 320 30.99 -6.52 9.33
CA MET A 320 31.45 -6.77 7.94
C MET A 320 32.49 -7.89 7.83
N SER A 321 33.43 -8.00 8.76
CA SER A 321 34.41 -9.12 8.81
C SER A 321 33.75 -10.50 9.05
N LYS A 322 32.43 -10.52 9.33
CA LYS A 322 31.59 -11.70 9.54
C LYS A 322 30.41 -11.76 8.57
N VAL A 323 30.53 -11.08 7.42
CA VAL A 323 29.58 -11.20 6.30
C VAL A 323 29.30 -12.67 5.98
N ASN A 324 28.05 -12.96 5.61
CA ASN A 324 27.49 -14.31 5.39
C ASN A 324 27.34 -15.18 6.65
N LYS A 325 27.76 -14.74 7.84
CA LYS A 325 27.46 -15.42 9.11
C LYS A 325 26.15 -14.91 9.71
N ASP A 326 26.15 -13.65 10.14
CA ASP A 326 25.02 -13.00 10.84
C ASP A 326 24.29 -12.00 9.93
N PHE A 327 25.05 -11.29 9.08
CA PHE A 327 24.57 -10.25 8.19
C PHE A 327 24.98 -10.50 6.73
N LEU A 328 24.13 -10.04 5.82
CA LEU A 328 24.41 -9.81 4.40
C LEU A 328 24.60 -8.32 4.17
N PHE A 329 25.45 -7.94 3.20
CA PHE A 329 25.74 -6.54 2.88
C PHE A 329 25.58 -6.29 1.38
N GLY A 330 24.48 -5.62 1.01
CA GLY A 330 24.33 -4.95 -0.28
C GLY A 330 24.97 -3.56 -0.24
N THR A 331 25.34 -3.00 -1.39
CA THR A 331 25.85 -1.63 -1.48
C THR A 331 25.55 -0.99 -2.84
N SER A 332 25.38 0.33 -2.85
CA SER A 332 25.04 1.12 -4.03
C SER A 332 25.59 2.54 -3.89
N THR A 333 25.70 3.26 -5.00
CA THR A 333 26.14 4.67 -5.02
C THR A 333 25.36 5.50 -6.03
N GLY A 334 25.48 6.83 -5.96
CA GLY A 334 24.89 7.74 -6.95
C GLY A 334 23.37 7.89 -6.90
N TYR A 335 22.70 7.65 -5.77
CA TYR A 335 21.27 7.98 -5.63
C TYR A 335 21.03 9.48 -5.37
N LEU A 336 21.82 10.08 -4.47
CA LEU A 336 21.78 11.52 -4.16
C LEU A 336 22.82 12.34 -4.94
N GLU A 337 23.87 11.67 -5.44
CA GLU A 337 25.10 12.28 -5.96
C GLU A 337 25.37 11.88 -7.43
N ASN A 338 24.33 11.48 -8.15
CA ASN A 338 24.41 10.97 -9.53
C ASN A 338 25.13 11.96 -10.46
N GLY A 339 26.20 11.51 -11.12
CA GLY A 339 27.03 12.32 -12.02
C GLY A 339 28.07 13.21 -11.33
N TYR A 340 28.19 13.19 -9.99
CA TYR A 340 29.11 14.05 -9.25
C TYR A 340 30.34 13.31 -8.74
N GLY A 341 31.48 13.52 -9.42
CA GLY A 341 32.80 13.05 -9.01
C GLY A 341 33.15 11.64 -9.51
N GLU A 342 34.43 11.28 -9.42
CA GLU A 342 34.97 10.05 -9.99
C GLU A 342 34.61 8.81 -9.16
N ARG A 343 34.23 7.71 -9.85
CA ARG A 343 33.78 6.44 -9.26
C ARG A 343 34.70 5.26 -9.56
N ASP A 344 35.81 5.49 -10.26
CA ASP A 344 36.86 4.52 -10.59
C ASP A 344 36.26 3.20 -11.11
N GLY A 345 35.50 3.31 -12.22
CA GLY A 345 34.82 2.22 -12.90
C GLY A 345 33.50 1.72 -12.28
N ILE A 346 33.13 2.13 -11.06
CA ILE A 346 31.87 1.73 -10.40
C ILE A 346 30.63 2.37 -11.06
N ALA A 347 29.58 1.58 -11.24
CA ALA A 347 28.31 2.03 -11.81
C ALA A 347 27.41 2.69 -10.75
N GLU A 348 26.93 3.89 -11.06
CA GLU A 348 25.93 4.61 -10.25
C GLU A 348 24.51 4.08 -10.48
N GLY A 349 23.63 4.25 -9.49
CA GLY A 349 22.26 3.76 -9.55
C GLY A 349 22.12 2.23 -9.59
N HIS A 350 23.21 1.50 -9.30
CA HIS A 350 23.32 0.06 -9.47
C HIS A 350 23.61 -0.66 -8.14
N ALA A 351 23.20 -1.93 -8.08
CA ALA A 351 23.32 -2.78 -6.90
C ALA A 351 24.57 -3.67 -6.97
N TYR A 352 25.36 -3.63 -5.92
CA TYR A 352 26.49 -4.51 -5.67
C TYR A 352 26.27 -5.31 -4.39
N ILE A 353 26.99 -6.41 -4.26
CA ILE A 353 26.93 -7.29 -3.09
C ILE A 353 28.34 -7.60 -2.58
N VAL A 354 28.49 -7.70 -1.27
CA VAL A 354 29.73 -8.11 -0.58
C VAL A 354 29.69 -9.62 -0.29
N PRO A 355 30.29 -10.48 -1.14
CA PRO A 355 30.45 -11.91 -0.83
C PRO A 355 31.50 -12.20 0.24
N GLU A 356 32.49 -11.34 0.48
CA GLU A 356 33.63 -11.65 1.34
C GLU A 356 34.34 -10.38 1.86
N ALA A 357 34.88 -10.45 3.07
CA ALA A 357 35.72 -9.41 3.66
C ALA A 357 36.92 -10.05 4.37
N ARG A 358 38.12 -9.47 4.21
CA ARG A 358 39.38 -10.01 4.76
C ARG A 358 40.26 -8.91 5.33
N THR A 359 41.00 -9.25 6.37
CA THR A 359 42.12 -8.44 6.89
C THR A 359 43.40 -9.18 6.54
N LEU A 360 44.33 -8.51 5.85
CA LEU A 360 45.64 -9.06 5.49
C LEU A 360 46.58 -9.06 6.71
N LYS A 361 47.70 -9.81 6.61
CA LYS A 361 48.75 -9.82 7.64
C LYS A 361 49.36 -8.44 7.93
N SER A 362 49.26 -7.50 6.99
CA SER A 362 49.66 -6.10 7.13
C SER A 362 48.66 -5.22 7.87
N GLY A 363 47.53 -5.77 8.33
CA GLY A 363 46.40 -5.00 8.88
C GLY A 363 45.49 -4.37 7.81
N GLN A 364 45.88 -4.37 6.54
CA GLN A 364 45.07 -3.84 5.45
C GLN A 364 43.74 -4.61 5.34
N ARG A 365 42.63 -3.87 5.33
CA ARG A 365 41.27 -4.40 5.21
C ARG A 365 40.80 -4.30 3.77
N LEU A 366 40.37 -5.43 3.20
CA LEU A 366 39.90 -5.56 1.83
C LEU A 366 38.49 -6.17 1.80
N VAL A 367 37.64 -5.61 0.95
CA VAL A 367 36.27 -6.07 0.70
C VAL A 367 36.19 -6.59 -0.71
N LYS A 368 35.65 -7.79 -0.87
CA LYS A 368 35.31 -8.37 -2.16
C LYS A 368 33.91 -7.89 -2.53
N LEU A 369 33.75 -7.41 -3.75
CA LEU A 369 32.47 -7.00 -4.31
C LEU A 369 32.16 -7.82 -5.56
N ARG A 370 30.88 -7.97 -5.87
CA ARG A 370 30.41 -8.54 -7.14
C ARG A 370 29.35 -7.64 -7.78
N ASN A 371 29.49 -7.42 -9.08
CA ASN A 371 28.47 -6.81 -9.94
C ASN A 371 27.55 -7.91 -10.52
N PRO A 372 26.21 -7.83 -10.35
CA PRO A 372 25.25 -8.78 -10.91
C PRO A 372 25.21 -8.90 -12.45
N TRP A 373 25.79 -7.97 -13.20
CA TRP A 373 25.81 -8.01 -14.68
C TRP A 373 26.64 -9.15 -15.26
N ALA A 374 27.68 -9.61 -14.55
CA ALA A 374 28.70 -10.53 -15.08
C ALA A 374 29.39 -10.06 -16.38
N ASP A 375 29.42 -8.74 -16.65
CA ASP A 375 30.25 -8.10 -17.67
C ASP A 375 31.61 -7.71 -17.07
N ILE A 376 32.70 -8.18 -17.69
CA ILE A 376 34.09 -7.94 -17.25
C ILE A 376 34.63 -6.55 -17.63
N ARG A 377 33.82 -5.66 -18.22
CA ARG A 377 34.25 -4.32 -18.68
C ARG A 377 33.43 -3.14 -18.15
N LYS A 378 32.42 -3.36 -17.30
CA LYS A 378 31.51 -2.30 -16.85
C LYS A 378 31.10 -2.46 -15.40
N GLY A 379 31.14 -1.36 -14.64
CA GLY A 379 30.77 -1.38 -13.23
C GLY A 379 31.72 -2.27 -12.42
N ILE A 380 33.02 -2.17 -12.67
CA ILE A 380 34.09 -2.88 -11.95
C ILE A 380 35.05 -1.84 -11.40
N TRP A 381 35.62 -2.09 -10.23
CA TRP A 381 36.58 -1.19 -9.61
C TRP A 381 37.88 -1.12 -10.42
N GLU A 382 38.34 0.10 -10.72
CA GLU A 382 39.56 0.38 -11.47
C GLU A 382 40.69 0.93 -10.56
N GLY A 383 40.35 1.44 -9.36
CA GLY A 383 41.30 1.96 -8.37
C GLY A 383 42.14 0.89 -7.64
N PRO A 384 42.87 1.24 -6.55
CA PRO A 384 43.76 0.32 -5.84
C PRO A 384 43.11 -1.00 -5.42
N TRP A 385 43.77 -2.13 -5.68
CA TRP A 385 43.25 -3.51 -5.59
C TRP A 385 42.32 -3.98 -6.73
N SER A 386 42.10 -3.17 -7.77
CA SER A 386 41.52 -3.62 -9.06
C SER A 386 42.37 -4.69 -9.73
N ASP A 387 41.81 -5.41 -10.71
CA ASP A 387 42.54 -6.44 -11.46
C ASP A 387 43.72 -5.84 -12.23
N GLY A 388 44.93 -6.33 -11.98
CA GLY A 388 46.16 -5.79 -12.57
C GLY A 388 46.75 -4.55 -11.86
N SER A 389 46.12 -4.05 -10.79
CA SER A 389 46.70 -2.95 -9.99
C SER A 389 47.99 -3.35 -9.26
N LYS A 390 48.84 -2.35 -9.00
CA LYS A 390 50.19 -2.50 -8.42
C LYS A 390 50.21 -3.04 -6.98
N GLU A 391 49.08 -2.97 -6.27
CA GLU A 391 48.94 -3.46 -4.90
C GLU A 391 48.97 -5.01 -4.81
N TRP A 392 48.76 -5.71 -5.93
CA TRP A 392 48.74 -7.17 -5.97
C TRP A 392 50.13 -7.80 -5.98
N ALA A 393 50.62 -8.21 -4.80
CA ALA A 393 51.63 -9.25 -4.71
C ALA A 393 51.01 -10.63 -5.02
N LYS A 394 51.72 -11.48 -5.78
CA LYS A 394 51.27 -12.84 -6.17
C LYS A 394 50.80 -13.68 -4.97
N GLU A 395 51.54 -13.64 -3.87
CA GLU A 395 51.16 -14.32 -2.62
C GLU A 395 49.79 -13.87 -2.08
N ILE A 396 49.41 -12.60 -2.23
CA ILE A 396 48.13 -12.06 -1.74
C ILE A 396 47.01 -12.50 -2.66
N GLN A 397 47.24 -12.49 -3.98
CA GLN A 397 46.30 -13.03 -4.97
C GLN A 397 45.98 -14.51 -4.71
N GLU A 398 47.01 -15.33 -4.46
CA GLU A 398 46.87 -16.74 -4.10
C GLU A 398 46.13 -16.93 -2.76
N LYS A 399 46.50 -16.18 -1.71
CA LYS A 399 45.85 -16.25 -0.38
C LYS A 399 44.40 -15.79 -0.36
N LEU A 400 43.99 -14.92 -1.28
CA LEU A 400 42.61 -14.49 -1.48
C LEU A 400 41.85 -15.33 -2.52
N GLY A 401 42.51 -16.31 -3.14
CA GLY A 401 41.95 -17.14 -4.22
C GLY A 401 41.46 -16.34 -5.42
N HIS A 402 42.02 -15.15 -5.65
CA HIS A 402 41.51 -14.19 -6.63
C HIS A 402 42.09 -14.44 -8.02
N LYS A 403 41.26 -14.31 -9.07
CA LYS A 403 41.67 -14.49 -10.47
C LYS A 403 41.24 -13.27 -11.27
N PHE A 404 42.20 -12.62 -11.92
CA PHE A 404 41.91 -11.44 -12.74
C PHE A 404 41.01 -11.81 -13.93
N GLY A 405 40.11 -10.88 -14.30
CA GLY A 405 39.13 -11.05 -15.38
C GLY A 405 37.98 -12.01 -15.05
N SER A 406 37.76 -12.37 -13.77
CA SER A 406 36.74 -13.36 -13.40
C SER A 406 35.40 -12.75 -12.93
N ASP A 407 34.34 -13.05 -13.68
CA ASP A 407 32.92 -12.99 -13.29
C ASP A 407 32.45 -11.70 -12.58
N SER A 408 33.03 -10.55 -12.95
CA SER A 408 32.74 -9.22 -12.37
C SER A 408 32.88 -9.17 -10.84
N VAL A 409 33.84 -9.94 -10.32
CA VAL A 409 34.27 -9.94 -8.92
C VAL A 409 35.58 -9.16 -8.81
N PHE A 410 35.66 -8.24 -7.86
CA PHE A 410 36.84 -7.41 -7.62
C PHE A 410 37.05 -7.18 -6.12
N TRP A 411 38.25 -6.73 -5.74
CA TRP A 411 38.54 -6.30 -4.38
C TRP A 411 38.73 -4.78 -4.33
N ILE A 412 38.28 -4.18 -3.24
CA ILE A 412 38.46 -2.76 -2.92
C ILE A 412 38.99 -2.63 -1.49
N SER A 413 39.71 -1.57 -1.18
CA SER A 413 40.07 -1.28 0.22
C SER A 413 38.80 -0.93 1.02
N TYR A 414 38.74 -1.31 2.30
CA TYR A 414 37.60 -0.92 3.15
C TYR A 414 37.46 0.62 3.25
N GLN A 415 38.58 1.35 3.20
CA GLN A 415 38.57 2.81 3.20
C GLN A 415 37.96 3.39 1.92
N ASP A 416 38.19 2.77 0.76
CA ASP A 416 37.67 3.27 -0.52
C ASP A 416 36.22 2.83 -0.77
N LEU A 417 35.80 1.67 -0.24
CA LEU A 417 34.38 1.33 -0.08
C LEU A 417 33.63 2.46 0.66
N MET A 418 34.16 2.92 1.81
CA MET A 418 33.57 4.00 2.61
C MET A 418 33.69 5.40 1.99
N ARG A 419 34.32 5.54 0.80
CA ARG A 419 34.45 6.81 0.04
C ARG A 419 33.65 6.81 -1.26
N LYS A 420 33.58 5.69 -1.96
CA LYS A 420 33.03 5.56 -3.33
C LYS A 420 31.60 5.03 -3.35
N TYR A 421 31.19 4.34 -2.28
CA TYR A 421 29.81 3.91 -2.06
C TYR A 421 29.17 4.73 -0.95
N SER A 422 28.04 5.38 -1.26
CA SER A 422 27.29 6.19 -0.29
C SER A 422 26.27 5.38 0.53
N HIS A 423 25.84 4.19 0.07
CA HIS A 423 24.79 3.41 0.72
C HIS A 423 25.17 1.93 0.96
N LEU A 424 24.75 1.39 2.11
CA LEU A 424 24.86 -0.01 2.51
C LEU A 424 23.50 -0.56 2.95
N ASP A 425 23.04 -1.65 2.32
CA ASP A 425 21.92 -2.46 2.80
C ASP A 425 22.47 -3.55 3.73
N ARG A 426 22.42 -3.32 5.05
CA ARG A 426 22.77 -4.33 6.06
C ARG A 426 21.55 -5.17 6.40
N THR A 427 21.44 -6.37 5.84
CA THR A 427 20.33 -7.29 6.12
C THR A 427 20.74 -8.35 7.13
N ARG A 428 19.96 -8.51 8.20
CA ARG A 428 20.12 -9.59 9.17
C ARG A 428 19.27 -10.80 8.81
N LEU A 429 19.86 -11.99 8.90
CA LEU A 429 19.17 -13.26 8.69
C LEU A 429 18.70 -13.86 10.01
N PHE A 430 17.39 -14.04 10.17
CA PHE A 430 16.82 -14.68 11.36
C PHE A 430 16.80 -16.20 11.19
N ARG A 431 17.70 -16.88 11.93
CA ARG A 431 17.78 -18.34 12.00
C ARG A 431 17.04 -18.92 13.22
N ASP A 432 16.68 -18.07 14.19
CA ASP A 432 15.88 -18.44 15.36
C ASP A 432 14.41 -18.66 15.01
N ASN A 433 13.77 -19.64 15.64
CA ASN A 433 12.36 -19.95 15.40
C ASN A 433 11.40 -18.88 15.95
N ASP A 434 11.80 -18.12 16.98
CA ASP A 434 10.94 -17.19 17.71
C ASP A 434 10.75 -15.80 17.04
N TRP A 435 11.21 -15.63 15.80
CA TRP A 435 11.15 -14.35 15.10
C TRP A 435 9.75 -13.96 14.61
N ARG A 436 9.47 -12.66 14.63
CA ARG A 436 8.23 -12.02 14.17
C ARG A 436 8.58 -10.77 13.39
N CYS A 437 8.06 -10.65 12.18
CA CYS A 437 8.20 -9.45 11.36
C CYS A 437 6.85 -8.75 11.22
N PHE A 438 6.85 -7.42 11.20
CA PHE A 438 5.80 -6.61 10.61
C PHE A 438 6.42 -5.74 9.54
N SER A 439 5.63 -5.38 8.53
CA SER A 439 6.05 -4.47 7.49
C SER A 439 4.86 -3.66 6.96
N GLN A 440 5.17 -2.56 6.28
CA GLN A 440 4.25 -1.92 5.35
C GLN A 440 3.95 -2.85 4.17
N LEU A 441 2.83 -2.59 3.47
CA LEU A 441 2.53 -3.20 2.18
C LEU A 441 3.51 -2.70 1.11
N ASP A 442 4.09 -3.60 0.32
CA ASP A 442 4.87 -3.24 -0.87
C ASP A 442 3.93 -3.01 -2.07
N GLY A 443 3.91 -1.77 -2.56
CA GLY A 443 3.08 -1.34 -3.69
C GLY A 443 3.45 -1.97 -5.04
N ARG A 444 4.64 -2.56 -5.19
CA ARG A 444 5.05 -3.26 -6.42
C ARG A 444 4.23 -4.52 -6.67
N TYR A 445 3.67 -5.13 -5.64
CA TYR A 445 2.77 -6.28 -5.74
C TYR A 445 1.36 -5.94 -6.27
N PHE A 446 1.05 -4.65 -6.43
CA PHE A 446 -0.20 -4.14 -7.01
C PHE A 446 0.08 -2.83 -7.75
N ASN A 447 1.14 -2.87 -8.57
CA ASN A 447 1.72 -1.70 -9.21
C ASN A 447 0.72 -1.02 -10.16
N GLY A 448 0.73 0.32 -10.21
CA GLY A 448 -0.34 1.14 -10.77
C GLY A 448 -1.51 1.41 -9.80
N LEU A 449 -1.89 0.48 -8.93
CA LEU A 449 -2.96 0.67 -7.92
C LEU A 449 -2.46 1.09 -6.52
N HIS A 450 -1.16 1.28 -6.33
CA HIS A 450 -0.57 1.77 -5.06
C HIS A 450 -1.10 3.16 -4.61
N GLY A 451 -1.64 3.95 -5.52
CA GLY A 451 -2.23 5.26 -5.24
C GLY A 451 -1.22 6.34 -4.79
N GLN A 452 -1.73 7.31 -4.01
CA GLN A 452 -1.09 8.60 -3.72
C GLN A 452 -0.33 8.71 -2.40
N TYR A 453 -0.37 7.69 -1.52
CA TYR A 453 0.16 7.83 -0.15
C TYR A 453 1.42 7.00 0.04
N SER A 454 2.53 7.66 0.37
CA SER A 454 3.66 7.02 1.02
C SER A 454 3.47 7.10 2.54
N PHE A 455 4.06 6.15 3.26
CA PHE A 455 4.13 6.20 4.72
C PHE A 455 5.58 6.03 5.17
N ARG A 456 5.89 6.57 6.35
CA ARG A 456 7.15 6.40 7.07
C ARG A 456 6.83 5.86 8.46
N LEU A 457 7.40 4.71 8.79
CA LEU A 457 7.26 4.06 10.09
C LEU A 457 8.34 4.58 11.06
N HIS A 458 7.97 4.74 12.33
CA HIS A 458 8.90 4.85 13.44
C HIS A 458 8.26 4.24 14.69
N PHE A 459 9.05 3.64 15.58
CA PHE A 459 8.60 3.24 16.91
C PHE A 459 9.55 3.68 18.03
N ARG A 460 9.05 3.63 19.26
CA ARG A 460 9.86 3.68 20.50
C ARG A 460 9.54 2.48 21.37
N LEU A 461 10.56 1.92 22.02
CA LEU A 461 10.42 0.89 23.04
C LEU A 461 10.53 1.54 24.43
N HIS A 462 9.55 1.30 25.29
CA HIS A 462 9.52 1.77 26.68
C HIS A 462 9.33 0.59 27.64
N HIS A 463 9.79 0.74 28.88
CA HIS A 463 9.32 -0.10 29.98
C HIS A 463 7.83 0.17 30.20
N ARG A 464 7.03 -0.86 30.53
CA ARG A 464 5.59 -0.70 30.77
C ARG A 464 5.28 0.39 31.80
N ASP A 465 6.09 0.45 32.84
CA ASP A 465 5.83 1.25 34.04
C ASP A 465 6.41 2.68 33.94
N SER A 466 7.09 3.01 32.84
CA SER A 466 7.48 4.38 32.47
C SER A 466 6.94 4.79 31.09
N PRO A 467 5.69 5.27 31.01
CA PRO A 467 5.08 5.76 29.78
C PRO A 467 5.51 7.20 29.42
N VAL A 468 6.52 7.76 30.09
CA VAL A 468 6.94 9.16 29.88
C VAL A 468 7.63 9.30 28.53
N ALA A 469 7.21 10.27 27.72
CA ALA A 469 7.67 10.40 26.33
C ALA A 469 9.17 10.73 26.16
N GLY A 470 9.89 11.07 27.23
CA GLY A 470 11.35 11.21 27.23
C GLY A 470 12.09 9.90 27.58
N ASP A 471 11.46 9.02 28.37
CA ASP A 471 12.09 7.82 28.95
C ASP A 471 11.81 6.60 28.07
N TYR A 472 12.48 6.55 26.91
CA TYR A 472 12.45 5.42 25.99
C TYR A 472 13.80 4.68 26.02
N ILE A 473 13.75 3.36 26.02
CA ILE A 473 14.93 2.47 25.98
C ILE A 473 15.62 2.60 24.62
N ALA A 474 14.81 2.60 23.55
CA ALA A 474 15.28 2.64 22.18
C ALA A 474 14.25 3.30 21.26
N ARG A 475 14.73 3.88 20.17
CA ARG A 475 13.92 4.43 19.07
C ARG A 475 14.37 3.76 17.78
N SER A 476 13.43 3.34 16.94
CA SER A 476 13.73 2.78 15.62
C SER A 476 14.55 3.76 14.78
N HIS A 477 15.58 3.27 14.10
CA HIS A 477 16.23 4.06 13.06
C HIS A 477 15.27 4.19 11.87
N GLY A 478 15.21 5.37 11.27
CA GLY A 478 14.43 5.58 10.06
C GLY A 478 15.26 5.14 8.86
N ASN A 479 14.85 4.08 8.18
CA ASN A 479 15.38 3.78 6.86
C ASN A 479 14.99 4.94 5.91
N TYR A 480 15.98 5.53 5.23
CA TYR A 480 15.78 6.75 4.42
C TYR A 480 15.33 6.45 2.99
N LEU A 481 15.83 5.36 2.41
CA LEU A 481 15.64 4.95 1.01
C LEU A 481 14.61 3.83 0.86
N MET A 482 14.64 2.87 1.78
CA MET A 482 13.60 1.86 1.98
C MET A 482 12.61 2.34 3.04
N ASN A 483 11.29 2.18 2.82
CA ASN A 483 10.25 2.59 3.77
C ASN A 483 9.40 1.42 4.32
N ARG A 484 9.69 0.18 3.87
CA ARG A 484 8.94 -1.05 4.16
C ARG A 484 8.93 -1.42 5.65
N SER A 485 10.08 -1.31 6.30
CA SER A 485 10.36 -1.78 7.65
C SER A 485 11.22 -0.75 8.40
N VAL A 486 11.10 -0.71 9.72
CA VAL A 486 12.08 -0.05 10.60
C VAL A 486 12.44 -0.94 11.78
N SER A 487 13.68 -0.85 12.24
CA SER A 487 14.21 -1.76 13.25
C SER A 487 15.08 -1.07 14.30
N VAL A 488 15.26 -1.78 15.42
CA VAL A 488 16.28 -1.46 16.42
C VAL A 488 16.84 -2.76 17.00
N GLU A 489 18.15 -2.90 17.02
CA GLU A 489 18.82 -3.96 17.77
C GLU A 489 19.12 -3.46 19.19
N ILE A 490 18.89 -4.30 20.20
CA ILE A 490 19.25 -4.02 21.58
C ILE A 490 20.18 -5.14 22.06
N PRO A 491 21.47 -4.85 22.37
CA PRO A 491 22.45 -5.87 22.71
C PRO A 491 22.07 -6.69 23.94
N ASP A 492 21.65 -6.02 25.01
CA ASP A 492 21.09 -6.62 26.22
C ASP A 492 19.83 -5.86 26.64
N ILE A 493 18.79 -6.61 27.00
CA ILE A 493 17.54 -6.09 27.54
C ILE A 493 17.01 -7.08 28.57
N SER A 494 16.71 -6.57 29.77
CA SER A 494 16.25 -7.39 30.88
C SER A 494 14.95 -8.15 30.56
N PRO A 495 14.70 -9.32 31.18
CA PRO A 495 13.36 -9.91 31.17
C PRO A 495 12.34 -8.93 31.78
N GLY A 496 11.18 -8.76 31.17
CA GLY A 496 10.22 -7.72 31.57
C GLY A 496 9.04 -7.56 30.62
N THR A 497 8.17 -6.57 30.89
CA THR A 497 7.10 -6.18 29.97
C THR A 497 7.38 -4.82 29.35
N TYR A 498 7.28 -4.75 28.03
CA TYR A 498 7.65 -3.59 27.23
C TYR A 498 6.47 -3.10 26.38
N VAL A 499 6.48 -1.81 26.05
CA VAL A 499 5.46 -1.17 25.20
C VAL A 499 6.13 -0.56 23.98
N VAL A 500 5.60 -0.90 22.80
CA VAL A 500 6.05 -0.37 21.51
C VAL A 500 5.09 0.73 21.06
N TYR A 501 5.52 1.99 21.14
CA TYR A 501 4.75 3.13 20.66
C TYR A 501 5.06 3.42 19.19
N LEU A 502 4.14 3.04 18.30
CA LEU A 502 4.23 3.28 16.85
C LEU A 502 3.80 4.71 16.47
N LYS A 503 4.57 5.35 15.59
CA LYS A 503 4.22 6.57 14.85
C LYS A 503 4.28 6.27 13.36
N VAL A 504 3.14 6.31 12.67
CA VAL A 504 3.07 6.30 11.21
C VAL A 504 2.91 7.73 10.71
N THR A 505 3.78 8.17 9.81
CA THR A 505 3.69 9.48 9.15
C THR A 505 3.27 9.24 7.70
N GLY A 506 2.11 9.76 7.28
CA GLY A 506 1.64 9.62 5.90
C GLY A 506 1.88 10.90 5.09
N GLU A 507 2.51 10.77 3.93
CA GLU A 507 2.74 11.85 2.97
C GLU A 507 1.91 11.58 1.72
N ARG A 508 1.28 12.63 1.15
CA ARG A 508 0.44 12.51 -0.06
C ARG A 508 1.12 13.17 -1.24
N ASP A 509 1.42 12.37 -2.24
CA ASP A 509 1.84 12.80 -3.56
C ASP A 509 0.59 13.18 -4.40
N LEU A 510 0.61 14.33 -5.06
CA LEU A 510 -0.47 14.80 -5.95
C LEU A 510 -0.16 14.61 -7.44
N SER A 511 1.06 14.21 -7.80
CA SER A 511 1.45 13.84 -9.16
C SER A 511 0.96 12.44 -9.56
N LYS A 512 0.83 11.56 -8.56
CA LYS A 512 0.27 10.21 -8.73
C LYS A 512 -1.26 10.26 -8.77
N GLN A 513 -1.87 9.34 -9.51
CA GLN A 513 -3.33 9.18 -9.50
C GLN A 513 -3.81 8.41 -8.25
N PRO A 514 -5.02 8.68 -7.73
CA PRO A 514 -5.72 7.79 -6.81
C PRO A 514 -6.01 6.42 -7.45
N ALA A 515 -6.01 5.35 -6.67
CA ALA A 515 -6.31 4.00 -7.17
C ALA A 515 -7.73 3.91 -7.74
N GLU A 516 -8.64 4.72 -7.20
CA GLU A 516 -10.02 4.92 -7.65
C GLU A 516 -10.11 5.50 -9.07
N GLU A 517 -9.16 6.36 -9.45
CA GLU A 517 -9.12 7.02 -10.76
C GLU A 517 -8.42 6.11 -11.79
N VAL A 518 -7.34 5.44 -11.42
CA VAL A 518 -6.67 4.43 -12.26
C VAL A 518 -7.63 3.29 -12.61
N ALA A 519 -8.29 2.69 -11.61
CA ALA A 519 -9.27 1.63 -11.85
C ALA A 519 -10.47 2.11 -12.68
N ARG A 520 -10.89 3.38 -12.53
CA ARG A 520 -11.92 4.00 -13.36
C ARG A 520 -11.48 4.20 -14.82
N HIS A 521 -10.22 4.53 -15.07
CA HIS A 521 -9.63 4.68 -16.41
C HIS A 521 -9.56 3.32 -17.12
N GLU A 522 -8.92 2.34 -16.48
CA GLU A 522 -8.73 0.97 -16.97
C GLU A 522 -10.05 0.19 -17.15
N CYS A 523 -11.13 0.61 -16.48
CA CYS A 523 -12.50 0.12 -16.74
C CYS A 523 -13.25 0.85 -17.87
N MET A 524 -12.83 2.03 -18.31
CA MET A 524 -13.49 2.75 -19.41
C MET A 524 -12.89 2.42 -20.78
N GLU A 525 -11.60 2.13 -20.85
CA GLU A 525 -10.89 1.88 -22.12
C GLU A 525 -11.00 0.44 -22.63
N ARG A 526 -11.36 -0.53 -21.77
CA ARG A 526 -11.25 -1.96 -22.09
C ARG A 526 -12.47 -2.77 -21.65
N PHE A 527 -12.99 -3.58 -22.57
CA PHE A 527 -13.85 -4.71 -22.25
C PHE A 527 -12.97 -5.87 -21.74
N GLU A 528 -13.36 -6.54 -20.65
CA GLU A 528 -12.64 -7.70 -20.07
C GLU A 528 -11.13 -7.47 -19.80
N ASN A 529 -10.82 -6.45 -19.00
CA ASN A 529 -9.46 -6.10 -18.59
C ASN A 529 -8.85 -7.11 -17.58
N ASP A 530 -8.30 -8.23 -18.08
CA ASP A 530 -7.62 -9.26 -17.26
C ASP A 530 -6.55 -8.67 -16.33
N LYS A 531 -5.75 -7.72 -16.83
CA LYS A 531 -4.64 -7.12 -16.08
C LYS A 531 -5.14 -6.31 -14.90
N LEU A 532 -6.18 -5.50 -15.10
CA LEU A 532 -6.84 -4.79 -14.00
C LEU A 532 -7.39 -5.79 -12.98
N ALA A 533 -8.04 -6.88 -13.41
CA ALA A 533 -8.57 -7.89 -12.49
C ALA A 533 -7.47 -8.56 -11.65
N GLN A 534 -6.32 -8.88 -12.26
CA GLN A 534 -5.15 -9.43 -11.59
C GLN A 534 -4.56 -8.46 -10.53
N VAL A 535 -4.28 -7.22 -10.94
CA VAL A 535 -3.68 -6.20 -10.06
C VAL A 535 -4.65 -5.76 -8.97
N ALA A 536 -5.95 -5.64 -9.27
CA ALA A 536 -7.01 -5.38 -8.30
C ALA A 536 -7.14 -6.50 -7.27
N TYR A 537 -7.04 -7.77 -7.67
CA TYR A 537 -7.07 -8.89 -6.72
C TYR A 537 -5.87 -8.84 -5.76
N ALA A 538 -4.69 -8.48 -6.26
CA ALA A 538 -3.49 -8.34 -5.43
C ALA A 538 -3.55 -7.11 -4.49
N TYR A 539 -4.16 -6.00 -4.93
CA TYR A 539 -4.49 -4.84 -4.10
C TYR A 539 -5.49 -5.22 -2.99
N ASP A 540 -6.57 -5.91 -3.35
CA ASP A 540 -7.64 -6.32 -2.43
C ASP A 540 -7.12 -7.36 -1.42
N LEU A 541 -6.22 -8.27 -1.82
CA LEU A 541 -5.55 -9.19 -0.91
C LEU A 541 -4.71 -8.45 0.14
N ALA A 542 -3.94 -7.45 -0.28
CA ALA A 542 -3.10 -6.64 0.61
C ALA A 542 -3.95 -5.83 1.61
N HIS A 543 -4.99 -5.13 1.13
CA HIS A 543 -5.82 -4.26 1.95
C HIS A 543 -6.85 -5.02 2.82
N ARG A 544 -7.26 -6.25 2.45
CA ARG A 544 -8.11 -7.12 3.29
C ARG A 544 -7.53 -7.36 4.69
N LYS A 545 -6.19 -7.33 4.87
CA LYS A 545 -5.53 -7.43 6.19
C LYS A 545 -6.05 -6.39 7.19
N ALA A 546 -6.26 -5.15 6.75
CA ALA A 546 -6.74 -4.06 7.61
C ALA A 546 -8.26 -4.10 7.86
N LEU A 547 -9.03 -4.63 6.92
CA LEU A 547 -10.50 -4.47 6.84
C LEU A 547 -11.24 -4.97 8.10
N VAL A 548 -10.82 -6.11 8.67
CA VAL A 548 -11.41 -6.65 9.91
C VAL A 548 -11.22 -5.68 11.09
N GLN A 549 -9.98 -5.21 11.31
CA GLN A 549 -9.66 -4.27 12.39
C GLN A 549 -10.29 -2.89 12.16
N MET A 550 -10.34 -2.43 10.91
CA MET A 550 -11.06 -1.20 10.53
C MET A 550 -12.55 -1.29 10.85
N SER A 551 -13.20 -2.43 10.60
CA SER A 551 -14.62 -2.64 10.94
C SER A 551 -14.87 -2.58 12.46
N LYS A 552 -13.94 -3.13 13.26
CA LYS A 552 -13.98 -3.08 14.73
C LYS A 552 -13.80 -1.65 15.25
N VAL A 553 -12.82 -0.92 14.72
CA VAL A 553 -12.56 0.49 15.05
C VAL A 553 -13.72 1.39 14.61
N ALA A 554 -14.36 1.12 13.46
CA ALA A 554 -15.53 1.86 13.00
C ALA A 554 -16.73 1.70 13.94
N LYS A 555 -17.04 0.47 14.41
CA LYS A 555 -18.08 0.21 15.42
C LYS A 555 -17.80 0.98 16.72
N LEU A 556 -16.57 0.87 17.25
CA LEU A 556 -16.17 1.56 18.48
C LEU A 556 -16.29 3.10 18.35
N ARG A 557 -15.89 3.68 17.21
CA ARG A 557 -16.06 5.11 16.90
C ARG A 557 -17.53 5.52 16.79
N GLN A 558 -18.38 4.68 16.20
CA GLN A 558 -19.82 4.92 16.11
C GLN A 558 -20.45 4.93 17.52
N GLU A 559 -20.10 3.96 18.37
CA GLU A 559 -20.52 3.93 19.77
C GLU A 559 -20.02 5.14 20.57
N GLU A 560 -18.76 5.55 20.40
CA GLU A 560 -18.22 6.73 21.10
C GLU A 560 -18.94 8.01 20.65
N SER A 561 -19.19 8.17 19.35
CA SER A 561 -19.99 9.27 18.79
C SER A 561 -21.40 9.30 19.37
N LEU A 562 -22.09 8.15 19.42
CA LEU A 562 -23.41 8.02 20.04
C LEU A 562 -23.39 8.35 21.55
N ARG A 563 -22.36 7.89 22.29
CA ARG A 563 -22.15 8.20 23.71
C ARG A 563 -21.89 9.70 23.93
N ASN A 564 -21.06 10.34 23.10
CA ASN A 564 -20.74 11.77 23.19
C ASN A 564 -21.95 12.65 22.81
N ALA A 565 -22.69 12.30 21.75
CA ALA A 565 -23.94 12.96 21.40
C ALA A 565 -25.02 12.78 22.49
N SER A 566 -25.05 11.62 23.17
CA SER A 566 -25.91 11.37 24.33
C SER A 566 -25.50 12.17 25.58
N LYS A 567 -24.21 12.44 25.78
CA LYS A 567 -23.73 13.38 26.81
C LYS A 567 -24.18 14.82 26.49
N SER A 568 -23.90 15.30 25.27
CA SER A 568 -24.29 16.64 24.82
C SER A 568 -25.80 16.90 24.97
N ARG A 569 -26.65 15.99 24.46
CA ARG A 569 -28.12 16.09 24.62
C ARG A 569 -28.60 16.06 26.08
N ARG A 570 -27.86 15.44 27.00
CA ARG A 570 -28.17 15.48 28.45
C ARG A 570 -27.80 16.83 29.06
N GLU A 571 -26.64 17.37 28.70
CA GLU A 571 -26.18 18.67 29.18
C GLU A 571 -27.08 19.81 28.67
N GLU A 572 -27.46 19.79 27.39
CA GLU A 572 -28.39 20.75 26.81
C GLU A 572 -29.77 20.69 27.49
N ARG A 573 -30.31 19.49 27.75
CA ARG A 573 -31.53 19.34 28.57
C ARG A 573 -31.37 19.90 29.98
N ARG A 574 -30.20 19.77 30.61
CA ARG A 574 -29.89 20.39 31.91
C ARG A 574 -29.89 21.91 31.81
N ARG A 575 -29.20 22.50 30.81
CA ARG A 575 -29.19 23.95 30.54
C ARG A 575 -30.62 24.49 30.31
N LEU A 576 -31.43 23.81 29.49
CA LEU A 576 -32.83 24.16 29.23
C LEU A 576 -33.75 23.93 30.43
N TRP A 577 -33.46 22.99 31.33
CA TRP A 577 -34.16 22.84 32.60
C TRP A 577 -33.84 23.99 33.55
N VAL A 578 -32.56 24.34 33.74
CA VAL A 578 -32.13 25.48 34.57
C VAL A 578 -32.76 26.78 34.07
N LYS A 579 -32.71 27.06 32.76
CA LYS A 579 -33.32 28.28 32.17
C LYS A 579 -34.84 28.34 32.41
N ARG A 580 -35.54 27.20 32.37
CA ARG A 580 -36.98 27.12 32.71
C ARG A 580 -37.23 27.31 34.21
N HIS A 581 -36.40 26.76 35.08
CA HIS A 581 -36.50 26.96 36.53
C HIS A 581 -36.27 28.41 36.94
N ALA A 582 -35.22 29.05 36.39
CA ALA A 582 -34.94 30.47 36.60
C ALA A 582 -36.11 31.35 36.13
N LYS A 583 -36.66 31.10 34.92
CA LYS A 583 -37.84 31.85 34.42
C LYS A 583 -39.07 31.64 35.30
N ARG A 584 -39.34 30.42 35.79
CA ARG A 584 -40.43 30.14 36.75
C ARG A 584 -40.23 30.88 38.08
N HIS A 585 -38.99 30.90 38.60
CA HIS A 585 -38.66 31.60 39.83
C HIS A 585 -38.85 33.12 39.69
N ALA A 586 -38.35 33.71 38.60
CA ALA A 586 -38.54 35.12 38.29
C ALA A 586 -40.03 35.49 38.19
N ILE A 587 -40.85 34.68 37.51
CA ILE A 587 -42.32 34.88 37.44
C ILE A 587 -42.97 34.79 38.83
N LYS A 588 -42.54 33.85 39.69
CA LYS A 588 -43.06 33.73 41.07
C LYS A 588 -42.71 34.96 41.91
N MET A 589 -41.46 35.44 41.82
CA MET A 589 -41.00 36.63 42.53
C MET A 589 -41.66 37.91 42.02
N GLN A 590 -41.89 38.04 40.70
CA GLN A 590 -42.61 39.17 40.13
C GLN A 590 -44.06 39.19 40.63
N LYS A 591 -44.78 38.06 40.56
CA LYS A 591 -46.13 37.94 41.12
C LYS A 591 -46.19 38.28 42.62
N LYS A 592 -45.15 37.97 43.40
CA LYS A 592 -45.06 38.38 44.81
C LYS A 592 -44.94 39.91 44.93
N LYS A 593 -44.01 40.53 44.21
CA LYS A 593 -43.84 42.00 44.17
C LYS A 593 -45.10 42.72 43.69
N ASP A 594 -45.81 42.19 42.70
CA ASP A 594 -47.05 42.76 42.19
C ASP A 594 -48.19 42.66 43.23
N ALA A 595 -48.26 41.57 43.99
CA ALA A 595 -49.18 41.41 45.10
C ALA A 595 -48.85 42.37 46.27
N GLU A 596 -47.58 42.46 46.67
CA GLU A 596 -47.08 43.41 47.68
C GLU A 596 -47.38 44.87 47.28
N LYS A 597 -47.18 45.22 46.00
CA LYS A 597 -47.50 46.54 45.44
C LYS A 597 -49.01 46.80 45.38
N LYS A 598 -49.83 45.78 45.09
CA LYS A 598 -51.31 45.86 45.14
C LYS A 598 -51.83 46.00 46.57
N GLN A 599 -51.14 45.40 47.54
CA GLN A 599 -51.45 45.53 48.95
C GLN A 599 -51.09 46.94 49.47
N ARG A 600 -49.88 47.44 49.21
CA ARG A 600 -49.50 48.83 49.54
C ARG A 600 -50.44 49.86 48.94
N ARG A 601 -50.93 49.65 47.72
CA ARG A 601 -51.96 50.53 47.09
C ARG A 601 -53.31 50.52 47.81
N ARG A 602 -53.69 49.40 48.44
CA ARG A 602 -54.91 49.28 49.28
C ARG A 602 -54.72 49.84 50.68
N GLU A 603 -53.48 49.96 51.14
CA GLU A 603 -53.10 50.59 52.40
C GLU A 603 -53.10 52.13 52.21
N THR A 604 -52.54 52.65 51.11
CA THR A 604 -52.63 54.09 50.77
C THR A 604 -54.05 54.52 50.41
N SER A 605 -54.84 53.72 49.68
CA SER A 605 -56.24 54.04 49.37
C SER A 605 -57.21 53.90 50.57
N LYS A 606 -56.67 53.76 51.79
CA LYS A 606 -57.39 53.87 53.06
C LYS A 606 -56.95 55.07 53.90
N ALA A 607 -56.00 55.87 53.41
CA ALA A 607 -55.37 56.98 54.14
C ALA A 607 -55.81 58.38 53.66
N GLU A 608 -56.64 58.47 52.62
CA GLU A 608 -57.14 59.73 52.06
C GLU A 608 -58.67 59.85 52.26
N PRO A 609 -59.14 60.78 53.11
CA PRO A 609 -60.54 61.21 53.17
C PRO A 609 -60.87 62.21 52.04
N SER A 610 -62.14 62.24 51.63
CA SER A 610 -62.67 63.08 50.55
C SER A 610 -62.81 64.55 50.90
N LEU A 611 -62.60 65.44 49.91
CA LEU A 611 -63.45 66.62 49.72
C LEU A 611 -63.78 66.82 48.22
N LEU A 612 -64.98 67.35 47.98
CA LEU A 612 -65.58 67.72 46.70
C LEU A 612 -65.38 69.26 46.48
N ASP A 613 -65.79 69.95 45.40
CA ASP A 613 -66.64 69.64 44.24
C ASP A 613 -66.44 70.72 43.13
N LYS A 614 -67.00 70.52 41.92
CA LYS A 614 -67.76 71.52 41.10
C LYS A 614 -67.79 71.26 39.58
N GLU A 615 -68.90 71.74 38.99
CA GLU A 615 -69.39 71.57 37.61
C GLU A 615 -68.79 72.64 36.63
N CYS A 616 -69.15 72.80 35.33
CA CYS A 616 -70.36 72.39 34.58
C CYS A 616 -70.19 72.47 33.03
N ARG A 617 -70.97 71.66 32.27
CA ARG A 617 -71.36 71.77 30.83
C ARG A 617 -70.26 71.70 29.74
N GLY A 618 -70.55 71.19 28.53
CA GLY A 618 -71.77 70.54 28.01
C GLY A 618 -71.68 70.12 26.53
N GLU A 619 -72.67 69.34 26.07
CA GLU A 619 -73.08 69.04 24.66
C GLU A 619 -72.03 68.41 23.68
N GLY A 620 -72.35 67.42 22.83
CA GLY A 620 -73.54 66.54 22.72
C GLY A 620 -73.63 65.83 21.35
N VAL A 621 -74.08 64.55 21.32
CA VAL A 621 -74.55 63.78 20.11
C VAL A 621 -73.45 63.46 19.06
N SER A 622 -73.22 62.27 18.48
CA SER A 622 -73.62 60.84 18.68
C SER A 622 -72.57 59.95 17.92
N GLU A 623 -72.66 58.64 17.60
CA GLU A 623 -73.74 57.63 17.71
C GLU A 623 -73.25 56.15 17.79
N VAL A 624 -74.24 55.26 17.82
CA VAL A 624 -74.37 53.79 17.68
C VAL A 624 -73.77 53.24 16.35
N GLY A 625 -73.30 51.98 16.24
CA GLY A 625 -73.13 50.93 17.25
C GLY A 625 -72.78 49.52 16.69
N GLU A 626 -72.88 48.53 17.58
CA GLU A 626 -72.98 47.05 17.49
C GLU A 626 -73.21 46.33 16.11
N LYS A 627 -72.90 45.03 15.86
CA LYS A 627 -72.56 43.85 16.72
C LYS A 627 -71.94 42.68 15.89
N LYS A 628 -71.13 41.83 16.55
CA LYS A 628 -70.86 40.35 16.38
C LYS A 628 -71.16 39.59 15.05
N GLY A 629 -70.25 38.65 14.66
CA GLY A 629 -70.65 37.35 14.05
C GLY A 629 -69.59 36.57 13.21
N GLY A 630 -69.65 35.22 13.21
CA GLY A 630 -69.04 34.26 12.22
C GLY A 630 -67.51 34.25 12.05
N LEU A 631 -66.69 33.21 12.30
CA LEU A 631 -66.68 31.75 12.07
C LEU A 631 -66.38 31.24 10.63
N THR A 632 -65.12 30.79 10.43
CA THR A 632 -64.64 29.61 9.63
C THR A 632 -64.59 29.54 8.08
N GLN A 633 -63.45 28.97 7.63
CA GLN A 633 -63.20 28.08 6.45
C GLN A 633 -63.04 28.62 4.99
N ALA A 634 -61.81 29.09 4.73
CA ALA A 634 -60.89 28.76 3.61
C ALA A 634 -61.32 27.91 2.38
N ARG A 635 -60.95 28.40 1.17
CA ARG A 635 -60.45 27.63 0.00
C ARG A 635 -59.63 28.58 -0.92
N VAL A 636 -58.30 28.48 -1.01
CA VAL A 636 -57.46 27.72 -1.99
C VAL A 636 -57.72 28.06 -3.47
N GLU A 637 -56.77 28.77 -4.11
CA GLU A 637 -55.98 28.40 -5.32
C GLU A 637 -54.83 29.44 -5.53
N LYS A 638 -53.55 29.06 -5.69
CA LYS A 638 -52.79 28.71 -6.92
C LYS A 638 -52.77 29.81 -7.99
N LYS A 639 -51.65 30.51 -8.23
CA LYS A 639 -50.58 30.25 -9.25
C LYS A 639 -49.64 31.50 -9.31
N GLU A 640 -48.45 31.57 -9.92
CA GLU A 640 -47.38 30.61 -10.32
C GLU A 640 -46.09 31.40 -10.69
N ARG A 641 -44.87 30.92 -10.34
CA ARG A 641 -43.53 31.30 -10.90
C ARG A 641 -43.06 32.76 -10.68
N GLY A 642 -41.76 33.10 -10.73
CA GLY A 642 -40.53 32.27 -10.75
C GLY A 642 -39.25 33.11 -11.05
N ASN A 643 -38.07 32.60 -10.65
CA ASN A 643 -36.68 33.04 -10.99
C ASN A 643 -36.27 34.48 -10.59
N ASP A 644 -35.22 34.64 -9.77
CA ASP A 644 -33.78 34.84 -10.12
C ASP A 644 -33.53 36.18 -10.85
N ASP A 645 -32.67 37.09 -10.35
CA ASP A 645 -31.22 36.95 -10.57
C ASP A 645 -30.28 37.77 -9.61
N GLN A 646 -28.99 37.39 -9.67
CA GLN A 646 -27.70 38.00 -9.29
C GLN A 646 -27.51 39.43 -8.69
N LYS A 647 -26.36 39.56 -7.96
CA LYS A 647 -25.48 40.75 -7.73
C LYS A 647 -26.00 41.84 -6.77
N SER A 648 -25.17 42.66 -6.09
CA SER A 648 -23.71 42.60 -5.79
C SER A 648 -23.29 43.60 -4.69
N VAL A 649 -22.17 43.29 -4.00
CA VAL A 649 -21.16 44.20 -3.38
C VAL A 649 -21.53 45.65 -3.02
N SER A 650 -21.48 46.01 -1.73
CA SER A 650 -20.92 47.27 -1.15
C SER A 650 -21.19 47.30 0.38
N SER A 651 -20.14 47.32 1.22
CA SER A 651 -19.54 48.46 1.95
C SER A 651 -20.34 49.00 3.16
N MET A 652 -19.69 49.03 4.32
CA MET A 652 -20.10 49.81 5.51
C MET A 652 -19.42 51.18 5.49
N PRO A 653 -20.05 52.20 6.09
CA PRO A 653 -19.34 53.23 6.86
C PRO A 653 -19.46 52.95 8.38
N SER A 654 -18.48 53.39 9.17
CA SER A 654 -18.52 53.32 10.63
C SER A 654 -18.82 54.68 11.25
N SER A 655 -19.45 54.69 12.43
CA SER A 655 -19.29 55.77 13.40
C SER A 655 -19.08 55.20 14.80
N LYS A 656 -18.36 55.95 15.65
CA LYS A 656 -18.03 55.57 17.02
C LYS A 656 -19.12 56.03 18.00
N LEU A 657 -19.12 55.42 19.19
CA LEU A 657 -19.14 56.17 20.45
C LEU A 657 -18.48 55.33 21.56
N GLU A 658 -17.81 56.02 22.49
CA GLU A 658 -17.17 55.46 23.69
C GLU A 658 -18.21 55.45 24.87
N GLU A 659 -18.02 54.90 26.08
CA GLU A 659 -16.84 54.40 26.80
C GLU A 659 -17.27 53.47 28.00
N GLN A 660 -16.32 53.16 28.89
CA GLN A 660 -16.44 52.70 30.30
C GLN A 660 -16.59 51.20 30.64
N ASN A 661 -15.47 50.66 31.16
CA ASN A 661 -15.35 49.76 32.32
C ASN A 661 -15.88 48.29 32.23
N ASN A 662 -15.27 47.29 32.88
CA ASN A 662 -14.14 47.28 33.82
C ASN A 662 -13.19 46.07 33.64
N THR A 663 -12.02 46.17 34.27
CA THR A 663 -10.86 45.27 34.27
C THR A 663 -11.12 43.81 34.70
N SER A 664 -10.59 42.85 33.91
CA SER A 664 -10.07 41.54 34.36
C SER A 664 -9.53 40.72 33.17
N GLY A 665 -8.26 40.92 32.79
CA GLY A 665 -7.67 40.20 31.64
C GLY A 665 -6.20 40.49 31.30
N ALA A 666 -5.42 41.05 32.22
CA ALA A 666 -4.13 41.67 31.92
C ALA A 666 -2.90 40.73 31.97
N VAL A 667 -3.08 39.41 32.18
CA VAL A 667 -1.95 38.46 32.41
C VAL A 667 -1.78 37.43 31.27
N LEU A 668 -2.50 37.60 30.14
CA LEU A 668 -2.51 36.64 29.02
C LEU A 668 -2.22 37.27 27.65
N LYS A 669 -1.52 38.42 27.59
CA LYS A 669 -1.10 39.06 26.32
C LYS A 669 0.41 39.25 26.14
N GLU A 670 1.22 39.30 27.19
CA GLU A 670 2.68 39.53 27.05
C GLU A 670 3.45 38.37 26.41
N ILE A 671 2.91 37.15 26.42
CA ILE A 671 3.58 35.97 25.85
C ILE A 671 3.44 35.87 24.31
N MET A 672 2.62 36.73 23.67
CA MET A 672 2.29 36.64 22.23
C MET A 672 2.78 37.82 21.35
N GLN A 673 3.81 38.55 21.75
CA GLN A 673 4.39 39.65 20.93
C GLN A 673 5.91 39.53 20.62
N SER A 674 6.51 38.35 20.80
CA SER A 674 7.96 38.14 20.64
C SER A 674 8.42 37.45 19.35
N GLN A 675 7.54 37.16 18.37
CA GLN A 675 7.91 36.41 17.15
C GLN A 675 7.42 36.98 15.78
N HIS A 676 7.33 38.30 15.61
CA HIS A 676 7.19 38.89 14.26
C HIS A 676 7.95 40.22 14.09
N LYS A 677 9.28 40.13 13.86
CA LYS A 677 10.08 41.23 13.26
C LYS A 677 11.41 40.74 12.67
N ALA A 678 11.37 40.16 11.46
CA ALA A 678 12.56 39.96 10.62
C ALA A 678 12.17 39.78 9.14
N VAL A 679 12.99 40.32 8.23
CA VAL A 679 13.04 40.09 6.77
C VAL A 679 11.71 40.17 5.98
N LYS A 680 11.43 41.37 5.45
CA LYS A 680 11.03 41.52 4.05
C LYS A 680 12.22 42.09 3.29
N LEU A 681 12.76 41.36 2.32
CA LEU A 681 13.52 41.88 1.18
C LEU A 681 13.30 40.95 -0.02
N SER A 682 13.60 41.44 -1.22
CA SER A 682 12.99 40.96 -2.49
C SER A 682 13.71 39.79 -3.16
N GLY A 683 12.92 38.85 -3.70
CA GLY A 683 13.34 37.85 -4.68
C GLY A 683 12.22 36.87 -5.00
N SER A 684 11.79 36.77 -6.26
CA SER A 684 10.86 35.73 -6.74
C SER A 684 11.63 34.47 -7.12
N PRO A 685 11.05 33.27 -6.91
CA PRO A 685 10.54 32.54 -8.07
C PRO A 685 9.27 31.69 -7.81
N SER A 686 8.72 31.17 -8.92
CA SER A 686 7.81 30.02 -9.11
C SER A 686 6.90 29.50 -7.97
N GLU A 687 5.61 29.35 -8.31
CA GLU A 687 4.57 28.79 -7.43
C GLU A 687 4.89 27.37 -6.95
N THR A 688 4.83 27.15 -5.63
CA THR A 688 5.13 25.85 -5.00
C THR A 688 4.20 25.53 -3.83
N TYR A 689 3.91 24.24 -3.65
CA TYR A 689 3.50 23.59 -2.39
C TYR A 689 2.45 24.28 -1.49
N GLN A 690 1.15 24.03 -1.75
CA GLN A 690 0.13 24.16 -0.70
C GLN A 690 0.29 23.06 0.38
N ARG A 691 1.15 23.30 1.38
CA ARG A 691 1.18 22.51 2.63
C ARG A 691 -0.10 22.73 3.45
N ARG A 692 -1.19 22.06 3.07
CA ARG A 692 -2.44 22.03 3.86
C ARG A 692 -2.24 21.24 5.16
N TRP A 693 -2.06 21.97 6.25
CA TRP A 693 -2.04 21.42 7.61
C TRP A 693 -3.40 20.82 7.98
N TYR A 694 -3.60 19.53 7.66
CA TYR A 694 -4.69 18.74 8.21
C TYR A 694 -4.44 18.43 9.68
N THR A 695 -4.67 19.42 10.56
CA THR A 695 -4.76 19.24 12.03
C THR A 695 -6.06 18.52 12.41
N GLN A 696 -6.29 17.35 11.83
CA GLN A 696 -7.26 16.40 12.35
C GLN A 696 -6.74 15.96 13.73
N ARG A 697 -7.45 16.36 14.79
CA ARG A 697 -7.16 15.99 16.18
C ARG A 697 -7.37 14.48 16.40
N ASN A 698 -6.47 13.68 15.86
CA ASN A 698 -6.37 12.26 16.10
C ASN A 698 -5.93 12.04 17.55
N ARG A 699 -6.90 11.96 18.46
CA ARG A 699 -6.70 11.23 19.72
C ARG A 699 -6.12 9.87 19.38
N HIS A 700 -5.04 9.54 20.06
CA HIS A 700 -4.10 8.50 19.69
C HIS A 700 -4.79 7.16 19.38
N LEU A 701 -4.54 6.62 18.18
CA LEU A 701 -4.75 5.20 17.90
C LEU A 701 -3.56 4.41 18.45
N TYR A 702 -3.50 4.28 19.77
CA TYR A 702 -2.55 3.38 20.42
C TYR A 702 -2.98 1.93 20.17
N ASN A 703 -2.19 1.18 19.38
CA ASN A 703 -2.24 -0.28 19.39
C ASN A 703 -1.24 -0.77 20.44
N GLU A 704 -1.71 -0.99 21.68
CA GLU A 704 -0.85 -1.50 22.76
C GLU A 704 -0.56 -3.00 22.56
N LEU A 705 0.57 -3.29 21.90
CA LEU A 705 1.06 -4.66 21.69
C LEU A 705 1.75 -5.21 22.95
N TYR A 706 0.96 -5.52 23.98
CA TYR A 706 1.46 -6.18 25.19
C TYR A 706 1.89 -7.63 24.93
N ARG A 707 3.15 -7.96 25.23
CA ARG A 707 3.60 -9.33 25.59
C ARG A 707 4.71 -9.28 26.65
N PRO A 708 4.77 -10.23 27.58
CA PRO A 708 5.92 -10.39 28.47
C PRO A 708 7.10 -11.00 27.71
N ILE A 709 8.32 -10.51 27.99
CA ILE A 709 9.57 -11.11 27.52
C ILE A 709 10.05 -12.12 28.56
N LEU A 710 10.09 -13.39 28.17
CA LEU A 710 10.59 -14.50 28.97
C LEU A 710 11.95 -15.00 28.43
N GLY A 711 12.72 -15.65 29.32
CA GLY A 711 14.03 -16.24 29.03
C GLY A 711 15.22 -15.30 29.25
N PRO A 712 16.39 -15.83 29.65
CA PRO A 712 17.59 -15.06 29.98
C PRO A 712 18.31 -14.47 28.75
N ASN A 713 19.34 -13.67 29.03
CA ASN A 713 20.08 -12.81 28.12
C ASN A 713 20.37 -13.44 26.74
N LYS A 714 19.78 -12.84 25.72
CA LYS A 714 20.13 -12.95 24.30
C LYS A 714 19.99 -11.56 23.70
N LYS A 715 20.74 -11.22 22.64
CA LYS A 715 20.46 -10.05 21.81
C LYS A 715 19.03 -10.12 21.30
N ARG A 716 18.22 -9.08 21.50
CA ARG A 716 16.83 -9.01 21.01
C ARG A 716 16.67 -7.85 20.06
N ILE A 717 15.86 -8.05 19.02
CA ILE A 717 15.58 -7.05 17.99
C ILE A 717 14.08 -6.76 18.03
N VAL A 718 13.72 -5.51 17.79
CA VAL A 718 12.34 -5.11 17.49
C VAL A 718 12.33 -4.58 16.06
N SER A 719 11.46 -5.14 15.22
CA SER A 719 11.23 -4.68 13.85
C SER A 719 9.74 -4.52 13.62
N VAL A 720 9.34 -3.43 12.95
CA VAL A 720 7.93 -3.03 12.74
C VAL A 720 7.73 -2.39 11.36
#